data_AF-A0A7W9G5Z5-F1
#
_entry.id   AF-A0A7W9G5Z5-F1
#
_cell.length_a   1.000
_cell.length_b   1.000
_cell.length_c   1.000
_cell.angle_alpha   90.00
_cell.angle_beta   90.00
_cell.angle_gamma   90.00
#
_symmetry.space_group_name_H-M   'P 1'
#
loop_
_entity.id
_entity.type
_entity.pdbx_description
1 polymer ?
#
loop_
_entity_poly.entity_id
_entity_poly.type
_entity_poly.pdbx_seq_one_letter_code
_entity_poly.pdbx_strand_id
1 'polypeptide(L)'
;MIRQLLAELPDARVFFAGIDDVAPLYTAPATAGVSAATRHQSAAQEARQAVDLDRDLLEPPTEAEQVGEVLVLARTPADLRRIATLHKLLPQAERVVVAVLDTPAAHPAPVPTPTPAHRWRSLTDLRVYQPRNRVWVVDARFSAATPAGRTVTATARAFAGHRLDVIAAPAAAIAGVGAADWRPGDPNATPAEVTGPVPERVGAPGSDVVLRTLGHPSMEGASPVPDAAPADDEAENVEWAGDETPIERPTLRAVSWEHLGRPGMADSPLADPDVLGEPSMVPPVDERLVNPQGFVTTPSRGMACLAERDGRWSVVLDGKVVTSFAESGGVTDADVARLRQIRGVEVDWRHAHSGPLAAVRVLTGLAAAGVPLRAQAVPRWAGALGTEIIELVEHCPDLSDDLRREEHSIRLRRAALRTHGVAARWEQLGAPAPAPPLTSVLLATRRTDMVSFALDQVARQRGAELEVILALHGVPKGHPDVARAIEAFQGPLTVFEADRQDVFGEVLNHAAARASGSFLLKMDDDDWYGPDFLSDLLLAHSYSGAQVVGTVPEFVYLTSIDVTVHRRQVTEQITSFVAGGTILVERSAFQAVGGFRPLRRSVDTQFQEALQAAGGQIYRTHGLGYILRRGPAANHTWQEPIGTFLQRNRQQWRGFRPNALMALDGSPLP
;
A
#
# COMPACT_ATOMS: atom_id res chain seq x y z
N MET A 1 -20.37 -8.79 18.26
CA MET A 1 -20.84 -8.37 16.93
C MET A 1 -21.22 -9.57 16.10
N ILE A 2 -20.30 -10.50 15.84
CA ILE A 2 -20.54 -11.73 15.06
C ILE A 2 -21.84 -12.44 15.46
N ARG A 3 -22.02 -12.78 16.75
CA ARG A 3 -23.27 -13.41 17.25
C ARG A 3 -24.55 -12.64 16.94
N GLN A 4 -24.48 -11.30 16.91
CA GLN A 4 -25.63 -10.47 16.60
C GLN A 4 -25.98 -10.56 15.11
N LEU A 5 -24.99 -10.40 14.22
CA LEU A 5 -25.19 -10.56 12.77
C LEU A 5 -25.72 -11.95 12.42
N LEU A 6 -25.15 -12.98 13.05
CA LEU A 6 -25.60 -14.36 12.91
C LEU A 6 -27.01 -14.63 13.43
N ALA A 7 -27.52 -13.82 14.37
CA ALA A 7 -28.90 -13.90 14.83
C ALA A 7 -29.85 -13.14 13.90
N GLU A 8 -29.38 -12.07 13.27
CA GLU A 8 -30.11 -11.29 12.26
C GLU A 8 -30.17 -11.99 10.88
N LEU A 9 -29.25 -12.93 10.63
CA LEU A 9 -29.06 -13.68 9.39
C LEU A 9 -28.93 -15.19 9.70
N PRO A 10 -30.00 -15.85 10.19
CA PRO A 10 -29.92 -17.24 10.65
C PRO A 10 -29.47 -18.19 9.54
N ASP A 11 -29.93 -17.96 8.31
CA ASP A 11 -29.80 -18.84 7.16
C ASP A 11 -28.70 -18.41 6.17
N ALA A 12 -27.90 -17.40 6.53
CA ALA A 12 -26.86 -16.90 5.63
C ALA A 12 -25.71 -17.89 5.46
N ARG A 13 -25.24 -18.00 4.21
CA ARG A 13 -23.93 -18.60 3.88
C ARG A 13 -22.84 -17.66 4.37
N VAL A 14 -21.94 -18.15 5.24
CA VAL A 14 -20.94 -17.30 5.91
C VAL A 14 -19.56 -17.51 5.32
N PHE A 15 -18.90 -16.43 4.93
CA PHE A 15 -17.51 -16.43 4.48
C PHE A 15 -16.70 -15.48 5.36
N PHE A 16 -15.51 -15.86 5.79
CA PHE A 16 -14.72 -15.00 6.65
C PHE A 16 -13.21 -15.11 6.44
N ALA A 17 -12.48 -14.07 6.83
CA ALA A 17 -11.02 -14.03 6.84
C ALA A 17 -10.48 -13.15 7.98
N GLY A 18 -9.34 -13.54 8.53
CA GLY A 18 -8.60 -12.86 9.58
C GLY A 18 -9.19 -13.01 11.00
N ILE A 19 -10.18 -13.87 11.20
CA ILE A 19 -10.90 -14.00 12.47
C ILE A 19 -10.36 -15.18 13.27
N ASP A 20 -9.75 -14.91 14.43
CA ASP A 20 -9.20 -15.95 15.30
C ASP A 20 -10.29 -16.63 16.18
N ASP A 21 -11.25 -15.85 16.72
CA ASP A 21 -12.34 -16.39 17.55
C ASP A 21 -13.50 -16.87 16.67
N VAL A 22 -13.36 -18.11 16.20
CA VAL A 22 -14.32 -18.76 15.30
C VAL A 22 -15.43 -19.51 16.02
N ALA A 23 -15.35 -19.68 17.35
CA ALA A 23 -16.35 -20.43 18.11
C ALA A 23 -17.81 -19.96 17.87
N PRO A 24 -18.10 -18.64 17.76
CA PRO A 24 -19.44 -18.17 17.42
C PRO A 24 -19.97 -18.61 16.05
N LEU A 25 -19.09 -18.92 15.10
CA LEU A 25 -19.45 -19.22 13.70
C LEU A 25 -19.99 -20.64 13.54
N TYR A 26 -19.55 -21.57 14.39
CA TYR A 26 -19.92 -22.99 14.34
C TYR A 26 -20.96 -23.40 15.38
N THR A 27 -21.35 -22.50 16.30
CA THR A 27 -22.46 -22.76 17.24
C THR A 27 -23.84 -22.58 16.58
N ALA A 28 -24.66 -23.64 16.62
CA ALA A 28 -26.07 -23.56 16.22
C ALA A 28 -26.85 -22.55 17.09
N PRO A 29 -27.83 -21.82 16.54
CA PRO A 29 -28.67 -20.94 17.34
C PRO A 29 -29.41 -21.75 18.42
N ALA A 30 -29.30 -21.33 19.67
CA ALA A 30 -30.07 -21.92 20.77
C ALA A 30 -31.55 -21.66 20.51
N THR A 31 -32.28 -22.63 19.97
CA THR A 31 -33.73 -22.55 19.83
C THR A 31 -34.35 -22.57 21.23
N ALA A 32 -34.99 -21.46 21.59
CA ALA A 32 -35.77 -21.36 22.79
C ALA A 32 -37.03 -22.24 22.65
N GLY A 33 -37.05 -23.38 23.34
CA GLY A 33 -38.27 -24.11 23.67
C GLY A 33 -38.77 -25.10 22.63
N VAL A 34 -38.08 -26.24 22.44
CA VAL A 34 -38.72 -27.48 21.96
C VAL A 34 -38.23 -28.68 22.78
N SER A 35 -39.19 -29.46 23.27
CA SER A 35 -39.05 -30.64 24.14
C SER A 35 -38.09 -31.70 23.58
N ALA A 36 -37.38 -32.38 24.48
CA ALA A 36 -36.29 -33.33 24.23
C ALA A 36 -36.68 -34.70 23.60
N ALA A 37 -37.82 -34.80 22.91
CA ALA A 37 -38.38 -36.10 22.49
C ALA A 37 -38.34 -36.42 20.98
N THR A 38 -37.69 -35.60 20.14
CA THR A 38 -37.62 -35.84 18.67
C THR A 38 -36.19 -35.88 18.11
N ARG A 39 -35.19 -36.24 18.93
CA ARG A 39 -33.76 -36.22 18.54
C ARG A 39 -33.25 -37.42 17.73
N HIS A 40 -34.11 -38.34 17.30
CA HIS A 40 -33.68 -39.43 16.42
C HIS A 40 -34.49 -39.38 15.12
N GLN A 41 -33.79 -39.08 14.02
CA GLN A 41 -34.26 -38.94 12.62
C GLN A 41 -34.51 -37.51 12.09
N SER A 42 -33.63 -36.54 12.40
CA SER A 42 -33.32 -35.41 11.50
C SER A 42 -31.95 -34.75 11.75
N ALA A 43 -31.03 -35.42 12.45
CA ALA A 43 -29.79 -34.83 12.97
C ALA A 43 -28.65 -34.66 11.94
N ALA A 44 -28.98 -34.62 10.64
CA ALA A 44 -28.03 -34.42 9.54
C ALA A 44 -28.38 -33.19 8.66
N GLN A 45 -29.29 -32.32 9.10
CA GLN A 45 -29.65 -31.11 8.37
C GLN A 45 -29.26 -29.86 9.18
N GLU A 46 -28.34 -29.10 8.57
CA GLU A 46 -28.04 -27.67 8.78
C GLU A 46 -27.15 -27.31 9.98
N ALA A 47 -25.93 -27.84 10.00
CA ALA A 47 -24.82 -27.03 10.51
C ALA A 47 -24.70 -25.77 9.63
N ARG A 48 -24.64 -24.59 10.25
CA ARG A 48 -24.40 -23.33 9.53
C ARG A 48 -23.14 -23.48 8.67
N GLN A 49 -23.31 -23.27 7.38
CA GLN A 49 -22.29 -23.44 6.36
C GLN A 49 -21.32 -22.23 6.36
N ALA A 50 -20.36 -22.24 7.27
CA ALA A 50 -19.30 -21.22 7.40
C ALA A 50 -17.99 -21.69 6.74
N VAL A 51 -17.35 -20.80 5.95
CA VAL A 51 -16.10 -21.05 5.23
C VAL A 51 -15.03 -20.06 5.69
N ASP A 52 -13.92 -20.59 6.19
CA ASP A 52 -12.71 -19.85 6.54
C ASP A 52 -11.81 -19.69 5.32
N LEU A 53 -11.79 -18.51 4.71
CA LEU A 53 -11.03 -18.28 3.47
C LEU A 53 -9.50 -18.23 3.68
N ASP A 54 -9.02 -18.21 4.92
CA ASP A 54 -7.58 -18.31 5.20
C ASP A 54 -7.13 -19.77 5.39
N ARG A 55 -8.04 -20.73 5.60
CA ARG A 55 -7.72 -22.12 5.97
C ARG A 55 -8.41 -23.18 5.12
N ASP A 56 -9.63 -22.94 4.69
CA ASP A 56 -10.41 -23.85 3.88
C ASP A 56 -10.06 -23.66 2.40
N LEU A 57 -9.88 -24.78 1.69
CA LEU A 57 -9.79 -24.75 0.24
C LEU A 57 -11.18 -24.50 -0.36
N LEU A 58 -11.32 -23.37 -1.07
CA LEU A 58 -12.55 -23.05 -1.80
C LEU A 58 -12.27 -23.09 -3.30
N GLU A 59 -12.90 -24.03 -3.98
CA GLU A 59 -12.73 -24.22 -5.42
C GLU A 59 -13.84 -23.54 -6.23
N PRO A 60 -13.57 -23.16 -7.49
CA PRO A 60 -14.58 -22.63 -8.38
C PRO A 60 -15.78 -23.59 -8.50
N PRO A 61 -17.01 -23.12 -8.30
CA PRO A 61 -18.17 -24.00 -8.42
C PRO A 61 -18.42 -24.34 -9.90
N THR A 62 -18.85 -25.57 -10.17
CA THR A 62 -19.23 -26.02 -11.53
C THR A 62 -20.43 -25.28 -12.10
N GLU A 63 -21.38 -24.88 -11.24
CA GLU A 63 -22.53 -24.05 -11.58
C GLU A 63 -22.67 -22.88 -10.60
N ALA A 64 -23.31 -21.79 -11.04
CA ALA A 64 -23.50 -20.62 -10.19
C ALA A 64 -24.52 -20.90 -9.06
N GLU A 65 -24.02 -21.13 -7.86
CA GLU A 65 -24.82 -21.30 -6.64
C GLU A 65 -25.64 -20.03 -6.34
N GLN A 66 -26.92 -20.21 -5.98
CA GLN A 66 -27.82 -19.14 -5.53
C GLN A 66 -28.28 -19.42 -4.10
N VAL A 67 -28.13 -18.43 -3.23
CA VAL A 67 -28.56 -18.49 -1.82
C VAL A 67 -29.39 -17.25 -1.48
N GLY A 68 -30.22 -17.32 -0.44
CA GLY A 68 -31.02 -16.15 -0.02
C GLY A 68 -30.16 -15.02 0.54
N GLU A 69 -29.24 -15.37 1.45
CA GLU A 69 -28.42 -14.41 2.19
C GLU A 69 -26.93 -14.84 2.21
N VAL A 70 -26.04 -13.87 2.02
CA VAL A 70 -24.59 -14.03 2.19
C VAL A 70 -24.10 -13.08 3.27
N LEU A 71 -23.33 -13.61 4.22
CA LEU A 71 -22.63 -12.84 5.24
C LEU A 71 -21.11 -12.98 5.04
N VAL A 72 -20.44 -11.86 4.80
CA VAL A 72 -18.98 -11.77 4.71
C VAL A 72 -18.45 -11.07 5.94
N LEU A 73 -17.56 -11.72 6.68
CA LEU A 73 -16.91 -11.19 7.88
C LEU A 73 -15.40 -11.04 7.64
N ALA A 74 -14.92 -9.80 7.60
CA ALA A 74 -13.50 -9.52 7.58
C ALA A 74 -13.08 -8.95 8.94
N ARG A 75 -11.93 -9.37 9.50
CA ARG A 75 -11.40 -8.72 10.70
C ARG A 75 -11.05 -7.27 10.40
N THR A 76 -10.30 -7.01 9.33
CA THR A 76 -9.83 -5.67 8.94
C THR A 76 -10.15 -5.37 7.45
N PRO A 77 -10.01 -4.11 7.01
CA PRO A 77 -10.07 -3.78 5.58
C PRO A 77 -9.08 -4.57 4.72
N ALA A 78 -7.90 -4.94 5.26
CA ALA A 78 -6.92 -5.76 4.55
C ALA A 78 -7.42 -7.19 4.33
N ASP A 79 -8.07 -7.79 5.34
CA ASP A 79 -8.69 -9.10 5.18
C ASP A 79 -9.84 -9.03 4.16
N LEU A 80 -10.63 -7.95 4.17
CA LEU A 80 -11.68 -7.74 3.17
C LEU A 80 -11.11 -7.66 1.74
N ARG A 81 -9.95 -7.03 1.55
CA ARG A 81 -9.26 -7.00 0.25
C ARG A 81 -8.82 -8.40 -0.18
N ARG A 82 -8.34 -9.27 0.73
CA ARG A 82 -8.06 -10.68 0.39
C ARG A 82 -9.32 -11.43 -0.06
N ILE A 83 -10.43 -11.24 0.64
CA ILE A 83 -11.73 -11.82 0.23
C ILE A 83 -12.16 -11.30 -1.15
N ALA A 84 -11.92 -10.02 -1.44
CA ALA A 84 -12.24 -9.43 -2.74
C ALA A 84 -11.48 -10.07 -3.92
N THR A 85 -10.28 -10.62 -3.68
CA THR A 85 -9.55 -11.41 -4.68
C THR A 85 -10.28 -12.71 -5.02
N LEU A 86 -10.92 -13.33 -4.02
CA LEU A 86 -11.70 -14.56 -4.13
C LEU A 86 -13.17 -14.32 -4.50
N HIS A 87 -13.56 -13.09 -4.84
CA HIS A 87 -14.97 -12.69 -4.98
C HIS A 87 -15.78 -13.53 -6.00
N LYS A 88 -15.13 -14.18 -6.97
CA LYS A 88 -15.77 -15.06 -7.98
C LYS A 88 -16.24 -16.40 -7.40
N LEU A 89 -15.70 -16.79 -6.24
CA LEU A 89 -16.08 -18.02 -5.54
C LEU A 89 -17.32 -17.82 -4.66
N LEU A 90 -17.77 -16.58 -4.47
CA LEU A 90 -18.93 -16.28 -3.65
C LEU A 90 -20.23 -16.49 -4.46
N PRO A 91 -21.28 -17.08 -3.85
CA PRO A 91 -22.53 -17.36 -4.54
C PRO A 91 -23.29 -16.07 -4.90
N GLN A 92 -24.36 -16.22 -5.69
CA GLN A 92 -25.31 -15.14 -5.91
C GLN A 92 -26.28 -15.07 -4.73
N ALA A 93 -26.68 -13.85 -4.36
CA ALA A 93 -27.63 -13.64 -3.28
C ALA A 93 -28.53 -12.42 -3.48
N GLU A 94 -29.70 -12.44 -2.85
CA GLU A 94 -30.64 -11.31 -2.80
C GLU A 94 -30.28 -10.34 -1.66
N ARG A 95 -29.59 -10.82 -0.63
CA ARG A 95 -29.06 -9.98 0.44
C ARG A 95 -27.60 -10.31 0.71
N VAL A 96 -26.76 -9.28 0.69
CA VAL A 96 -25.32 -9.41 0.95
C VAL A 96 -24.94 -8.45 2.07
N VAL A 97 -24.47 -9.01 3.18
CA VAL A 97 -23.99 -8.26 4.34
C VAL A 97 -22.50 -8.42 4.46
N VAL A 98 -21.76 -7.31 4.40
CA VAL A 98 -20.31 -7.26 4.60
C VAL A 98 -20.03 -6.54 5.90
N ALA A 99 -19.40 -7.21 6.86
CA ALA A 99 -18.98 -6.61 8.12
C ALA A 99 -17.45 -6.61 8.26
N VAL A 100 -16.89 -5.45 8.55
CA VAL A 100 -15.47 -5.27 8.88
C VAL A 100 -15.38 -4.96 10.38
N LEU A 101 -14.72 -5.84 11.13
CA LEU A 101 -14.84 -5.89 12.60
C LEU A 101 -13.85 -4.96 13.33
N ASP A 102 -12.79 -4.53 12.66
CA ASP A 102 -11.75 -3.70 13.24
C ASP A 102 -11.10 -2.79 12.17
N THR A 103 -11.52 -1.53 12.15
CA THR A 103 -10.96 -0.50 11.25
C THR A 103 -10.21 0.57 12.04
N PRO A 104 -9.11 1.13 11.51
CA PRO A 104 -8.57 2.41 11.99
C PRO A 104 -9.66 3.45 12.27
N ALA A 105 -9.51 4.21 13.35
CA ALA A 105 -10.52 5.20 13.77
C ALA A 105 -10.69 6.35 12.77
N ALA A 106 -9.68 6.59 11.92
CA ALA A 106 -9.69 7.63 10.90
C ALA A 106 -10.37 7.21 9.59
N HIS A 107 -10.77 5.94 9.43
CA HIS A 107 -11.45 5.51 8.22
C HIS A 107 -12.84 6.16 8.11
N PRO A 108 -13.17 6.76 6.96
CA PRO A 108 -14.52 7.24 6.71
C PRO A 108 -15.50 6.05 6.56
N ALA A 109 -16.79 6.37 6.49
CA ALA A 109 -17.81 5.38 6.16
C ALA A 109 -17.50 4.75 4.79
N PRO A 110 -17.46 3.41 4.67
CA PRO A 110 -17.13 2.73 3.42
C PRO A 110 -18.37 2.68 2.51
N VAL A 111 -18.75 3.81 1.92
CA VAL A 111 -19.93 3.90 1.06
C VAL A 111 -19.64 3.24 -0.30
N PRO A 112 -20.20 2.06 -0.63
CA PRO A 112 -19.86 1.39 -1.87
C PRO A 112 -20.44 2.16 -3.08
N THR A 113 -19.59 2.40 -4.07
CA THR A 113 -20.01 2.97 -5.36
C THR A 113 -20.03 1.86 -6.43
N PRO A 114 -21.16 1.64 -7.12
CA PRO A 114 -21.22 0.64 -8.18
C PRO A 114 -20.31 1.03 -9.34
N THR A 115 -19.71 0.04 -10.02
CA THR A 115 -19.01 0.34 -11.28
C THR A 115 -20.01 0.81 -12.34
N PRO A 116 -19.60 1.67 -13.30
CA PRO A 116 -20.48 2.14 -14.37
C PRO A 116 -21.16 1.04 -15.18
N ALA A 117 -20.53 -0.14 -15.28
CA ALA A 117 -21.04 -1.30 -16.01
C ALA A 117 -22.17 -2.04 -15.28
N HIS A 118 -22.09 -2.16 -13.94
CA HIS A 118 -23.06 -2.97 -13.20
C HIS A 118 -24.27 -2.16 -12.71
N ARG A 119 -24.11 -0.85 -12.46
CA ARG A 119 -25.15 0.12 -12.02
C ARG A 119 -26.08 -0.31 -10.88
N TRP A 120 -25.79 -1.45 -10.23
CA TRP A 120 -26.60 -2.10 -9.21
C TRP A 120 -28.12 -1.95 -9.45
N ARG A 121 -28.59 -2.27 -10.67
CA ARG A 121 -29.96 -1.98 -11.12
C ARG A 121 -31.04 -2.66 -10.26
N SER A 122 -30.71 -3.80 -9.68
CA SER A 122 -31.61 -4.56 -8.81
C SER A 122 -31.52 -4.12 -7.35
N LEU A 123 -30.65 -3.18 -6.97
CA LEU A 123 -30.50 -2.75 -5.58
C LEU A 123 -31.75 -2.04 -5.10
N THR A 124 -32.35 -2.53 -4.02
CA THR A 124 -33.56 -1.98 -3.41
C THR A 124 -33.28 -1.24 -2.11
N ASP A 125 -32.26 -1.66 -1.37
CA ASP A 125 -31.83 -1.02 -0.12
C ASP A 125 -30.32 -1.14 0.06
N LEU A 126 -29.68 -0.08 0.56
CA LEU A 126 -28.27 -0.07 0.91
C LEU A 126 -28.08 0.69 2.22
N ARG A 127 -27.60 -0.02 3.24
CA ARG A 127 -27.36 0.53 4.57
C ARG A 127 -25.89 0.41 4.91
N VAL A 128 -25.24 1.55 5.16
CA VAL A 128 -23.86 1.62 5.67
C VAL A 128 -23.93 2.21 7.07
N TYR A 129 -23.50 1.45 8.07
CA TYR A 129 -23.62 1.87 9.46
C TYR A 129 -22.49 1.35 10.34
N GLN A 130 -22.24 2.05 11.44
CA GLN A 130 -21.20 1.74 12.41
C GLN A 130 -21.86 1.29 13.73
N PRO A 131 -22.18 -0.02 13.89
CA PRO A 131 -22.89 -0.50 15.08
C PRO A 131 -22.06 -0.42 16.36
N ARG A 132 -20.72 -0.41 16.24
CA ARG A 132 -19.77 -0.20 17.33
C ARG A 132 -18.55 0.55 16.80
N ASN A 133 -17.83 1.24 17.67
CA ASN A 133 -16.57 1.88 17.30
C ASN A 133 -15.66 0.88 16.55
N ARG A 134 -15.09 1.32 15.42
CA ARG A 134 -14.20 0.52 14.54
C ARG A 134 -14.87 -0.65 13.80
N VAL A 135 -16.18 -0.85 13.92
CA VAL A 135 -16.92 -1.88 13.19
C VAL A 135 -17.79 -1.21 12.14
N TRP A 136 -17.60 -1.55 10.86
CA TRP A 136 -18.47 -1.09 9.79
C TRP A 136 -19.27 -2.23 9.18
N VAL A 137 -20.54 -1.97 8.86
CA VAL A 137 -21.41 -2.94 8.18
C VAL A 137 -22.04 -2.29 6.96
N VAL A 138 -21.98 -3.02 5.85
CA VAL A 138 -22.66 -2.73 4.59
C VAL A 138 -23.71 -3.83 4.37
N ASP A 139 -24.99 -3.49 4.46
CA ASP A 139 -26.12 -4.38 4.18
C ASP A 139 -26.78 -3.94 2.87
N ALA A 140 -26.63 -4.74 1.82
CA ALA A 140 -27.18 -4.49 0.50
C ALA A 140 -28.26 -5.52 0.16
N ARG A 141 -29.43 -5.03 -0.26
CA ARG A 141 -30.57 -5.86 -0.68
C ARG A 141 -30.87 -5.63 -2.16
N PHE A 142 -31.19 -6.71 -2.85
CA PHE A 142 -31.46 -6.74 -4.27
C PHE A 142 -32.82 -7.39 -4.53
N SER A 143 -33.53 -6.92 -5.56
CA SER A 143 -34.80 -7.49 -6.02
C SER A 143 -34.62 -8.81 -6.80
N ALA A 144 -33.37 -9.21 -7.05
CA ALA A 144 -33.01 -10.44 -7.75
C ALA A 144 -31.60 -10.87 -7.31
N ALA A 145 -31.36 -12.18 -7.30
CA ALA A 145 -30.06 -12.75 -6.99
C ALA A 145 -28.94 -12.08 -7.81
N THR A 146 -27.93 -11.58 -7.11
CA THR A 146 -26.80 -10.85 -7.68
C THR A 146 -25.50 -11.45 -7.15
N PRO A 147 -24.42 -11.57 -7.94
CA PRO A 147 -23.14 -12.09 -7.45
C PRO A 147 -22.65 -11.34 -6.21
N ALA A 148 -22.57 -12.02 -5.06
CA ALA A 148 -22.23 -11.39 -3.78
C ALA A 148 -20.83 -10.73 -3.82
N GLY A 149 -19.92 -11.31 -4.59
CA GLY A 149 -18.60 -10.75 -4.86
C GLY A 149 -18.60 -9.32 -5.39
N ARG A 150 -19.65 -8.87 -6.08
CA ARG A 150 -19.75 -7.46 -6.53
C ARG A 150 -19.92 -6.49 -5.36
N THR A 151 -20.67 -6.88 -4.32
CA THR A 151 -20.83 -6.08 -3.10
C THR A 151 -19.55 -6.08 -2.29
N VAL A 152 -18.90 -7.23 -2.16
CA VAL A 152 -17.60 -7.36 -1.46
C VAL A 152 -16.53 -6.47 -2.11
N THR A 153 -16.34 -6.60 -3.43
CA THR A 153 -15.34 -5.80 -4.17
C THR A 153 -15.66 -4.30 -4.15
N ALA A 154 -16.93 -3.90 -4.18
CA ALA A 154 -17.31 -2.49 -4.05
C ALA A 154 -17.04 -1.95 -2.63
N THR A 155 -17.29 -2.77 -1.61
CA THR A 155 -17.02 -2.41 -0.21
C THR A 155 -15.52 -2.31 0.05
N ALA A 156 -14.72 -3.27 -0.44
CA ALA A 156 -13.26 -3.23 -0.35
C ALA A 156 -12.67 -1.96 -0.99
N ARG A 157 -13.18 -1.57 -2.17
CA ARG A 157 -12.81 -0.32 -2.85
C ARG A 157 -13.18 0.94 -2.06
N ALA A 158 -14.32 0.93 -1.37
CA ALA A 158 -14.74 2.06 -0.55
C ALA A 158 -13.77 2.35 0.62
N PHE A 159 -13.07 1.34 1.13
CA PHE A 159 -12.02 1.51 2.14
C PHE A 159 -10.68 2.03 1.56
N ALA A 160 -10.43 1.83 0.27
CA ALA A 160 -9.17 2.21 -0.38
C ALA A 160 -9.20 3.59 -1.06
N GLY A 161 -10.31 4.32 -0.98
CA GLY A 161 -10.50 5.63 -1.62
C GLY A 161 -10.91 5.50 -3.09
N HIS A 162 -12.10 6.02 -3.44
CA HIS A 162 -12.89 5.81 -4.67
C HIS A 162 -12.17 6.00 -6.03
N ARG A 163 -11.16 5.17 -6.34
CA ARG A 163 -10.43 5.14 -7.61
C ARG A 163 -10.85 3.93 -8.44
N LEU A 164 -10.63 4.02 -9.75
CA LEU A 164 -10.33 2.85 -10.56
C LEU A 164 -9.06 2.21 -10.01
N ASP A 165 -9.16 0.98 -9.50
CA ASP A 165 -7.99 0.24 -9.08
C ASP A 165 -7.07 0.03 -10.29
N VAL A 166 -5.81 0.39 -10.13
CA VAL A 166 -4.76 -0.04 -11.05
C VAL A 166 -4.62 -1.54 -10.83
N ILE A 167 -5.21 -2.32 -11.73
CA ILE A 167 -5.04 -3.75 -11.75
C ILE A 167 -3.60 -4.01 -12.17
N ALA A 168 -2.82 -4.65 -11.31
CA ALA A 168 -1.46 -4.99 -11.64
C ALA A 168 -1.46 -5.91 -12.88
N ALA A 169 -0.55 -5.70 -13.81
CA ALA A 169 -0.23 -6.72 -14.81
C ALA A 169 0.78 -7.68 -14.17
N PRO A 170 0.80 -8.97 -14.58
CA PRO A 170 -0.13 -9.66 -15.46
C PRO A 170 -1.48 -9.96 -14.78
N ALA A 171 -2.44 -10.46 -15.57
CA ALA A 171 -3.61 -11.14 -15.03
C ALA A 171 -3.16 -12.44 -14.36
N ALA A 172 -3.40 -12.56 -13.06
CA ALA A 172 -2.96 -13.69 -12.26
C ALA A 172 -4.08 -14.72 -12.04
N ALA A 173 -3.77 -16.00 -12.17
CA ALA A 173 -4.53 -17.07 -11.55
C ALA A 173 -3.94 -17.39 -10.18
N ILE A 174 -4.81 -17.68 -9.22
CA ILE A 174 -4.46 -18.06 -7.85
C ILE A 174 -5.13 -19.38 -7.50
N ALA A 175 -4.36 -20.30 -6.93
CA ALA A 175 -4.84 -21.62 -6.53
C ALA A 175 -4.27 -22.05 -5.17
N GLY A 176 -5.10 -22.67 -4.34
CA GLY A 176 -4.72 -23.18 -3.03
C GLY A 176 -4.94 -22.21 -1.87
N VAL A 177 -4.78 -22.74 -0.65
CA VAL A 177 -5.00 -22.03 0.61
C VAL A 177 -3.94 -20.94 0.81
N GLY A 178 -4.38 -19.72 1.10
CA GLY A 178 -3.50 -18.56 1.27
C GLY A 178 -3.03 -17.92 -0.04
N ALA A 179 -3.41 -18.44 -1.22
CA ALA A 179 -3.02 -17.83 -2.50
C ALA A 179 -3.54 -16.38 -2.66
N ALA A 180 -4.65 -16.03 -2.01
CA ALA A 180 -5.18 -14.66 -1.98
C ALA A 180 -4.21 -13.63 -1.35
N ASP A 181 -3.29 -14.07 -0.48
CA ASP A 181 -2.24 -13.21 0.09
C ASP A 181 -1.29 -12.67 -0.98
N TRP A 182 -1.11 -13.39 -2.10
CA TRP A 182 -0.22 -13.02 -3.19
C TRP A 182 -0.80 -11.94 -4.11
N ARG A 183 -2.11 -11.70 -4.01
CA ARG A 183 -2.81 -10.78 -4.88
C ARG A 183 -3.93 -10.01 -4.15
N PRO A 184 -3.61 -9.25 -3.09
CA PRO A 184 -4.62 -8.67 -2.22
C PRO A 184 -5.45 -7.59 -2.92
N GLY A 185 -6.78 -7.76 -2.91
CA GLY A 185 -7.73 -6.77 -3.41
C GLY A 185 -7.81 -6.64 -4.92
N ASP A 186 -7.34 -7.64 -5.68
CA ASP A 186 -7.42 -7.66 -7.14
C ASP A 186 -8.67 -8.43 -7.62
N PRO A 187 -9.77 -7.75 -7.99
CA PRO A 187 -10.93 -8.40 -8.57
C PRO A 187 -10.68 -8.96 -9.98
N ASN A 188 -9.52 -8.71 -10.58
CA ASN A 188 -9.13 -9.31 -11.85
C ASN A 188 -8.36 -10.63 -11.69
N ALA A 189 -8.12 -11.12 -10.47
CA ALA A 189 -7.55 -12.45 -10.27
C ALA A 189 -8.52 -13.59 -10.69
N THR A 190 -7.99 -14.72 -11.17
CA THR A 190 -8.74 -15.95 -11.46
C THR A 190 -8.51 -16.97 -10.37
N PRO A 191 -9.48 -17.22 -9.49
CA PRO A 191 -9.44 -18.43 -8.68
C PRO A 191 -9.46 -19.66 -9.60
N ALA A 192 -8.53 -20.58 -9.39
CA ALA A 192 -8.45 -21.86 -10.08
C ALA A 192 -8.41 -23.01 -9.05
N GLU A 193 -8.76 -24.21 -9.49
CA GLU A 193 -8.55 -25.44 -8.70
C GLU A 193 -7.06 -25.67 -8.45
N VAL A 194 -6.70 -26.35 -7.37
CA VAL A 194 -5.28 -26.64 -7.04
C VAL A 194 -4.63 -27.51 -8.12
N THR A 195 -5.43 -28.34 -8.76
CA THR A 195 -5.06 -29.22 -9.87
C THR A 195 -5.04 -28.50 -11.21
N GLY A 196 -5.61 -27.30 -11.34
CA GLY A 196 -5.84 -26.66 -12.63
C GLY A 196 -6.87 -27.40 -13.51
N PRO A 197 -7.01 -27.00 -14.79
CA PRO A 197 -6.35 -25.87 -15.45
C PRO A 197 -6.90 -24.52 -14.98
N VAL A 198 -6.34 -23.42 -15.47
CA VAL A 198 -6.97 -22.11 -15.25
C VAL A 198 -8.27 -22.01 -16.04
N PRO A 199 -9.40 -21.60 -15.41
CA PRO A 199 -10.64 -21.37 -16.13
C PRO A 199 -10.51 -20.31 -17.23
N GLU A 200 -10.98 -20.60 -18.43
CA GLU A 200 -11.01 -19.63 -19.54
C GLU A 200 -11.88 -18.40 -19.20
N ARG A 201 -11.51 -17.24 -19.76
CA ARG A 201 -12.26 -15.99 -19.66
C ARG A 201 -12.64 -15.48 -21.05
N VAL A 202 -13.90 -15.63 -21.40
CA VAL A 202 -14.48 -15.01 -22.62
C VAL A 202 -13.64 -15.35 -23.87
N GLY A 203 -13.26 -16.62 -24.04
CA GLY A 203 -12.47 -17.09 -25.18
C GLY A 203 -10.98 -16.71 -25.16
N ALA A 204 -10.44 -16.33 -24.00
CA ALA A 204 -9.01 -16.14 -23.76
C ALA A 204 -8.57 -16.92 -22.50
N PRO A 205 -7.26 -17.21 -22.34
CA PRO A 205 -6.73 -17.78 -21.11
C PRO A 205 -7.16 -16.95 -19.89
N GLY A 206 -7.44 -17.63 -18.78
CA GLY A 206 -7.90 -16.96 -17.56
C GLY A 206 -6.83 -16.10 -16.90
N SER A 207 -5.56 -16.29 -17.25
CA SER A 207 -4.41 -15.60 -16.67
C SER A 207 -3.22 -15.62 -17.62
N ASP A 208 -2.29 -14.70 -17.43
CA ASP A 208 -0.97 -14.77 -18.05
C ASP A 208 0.05 -15.50 -17.15
N VAL A 209 -0.18 -15.52 -15.83
CA VAL A 209 0.66 -16.22 -14.84
C VAL A 209 -0.21 -16.93 -13.81
N VAL A 210 0.22 -18.13 -13.41
CA VAL A 210 -0.46 -18.95 -12.39
C VAL A 210 0.41 -19.00 -11.14
N LEU A 211 -0.16 -18.67 -9.98
CA LEU A 211 0.46 -18.90 -8.68
C LEU A 211 -0.34 -19.96 -7.92
N ARG A 212 0.36 -21.00 -7.48
CA ARG A 212 -0.21 -22.12 -6.74
C ARG A 212 0.47 -22.27 -5.38
N THR A 213 -0.34 -22.44 -4.34
CA THR A 213 0.14 -22.69 -2.98
C THR A 213 -0.07 -24.15 -2.57
N LEU A 214 0.96 -24.80 -2.00
CA LEU A 214 0.96 -26.22 -1.65
C LEU A 214 1.54 -26.48 -0.25
N GLY A 215 1.10 -27.56 0.39
CA GLY A 215 1.73 -28.06 1.64
C GLY A 215 3.16 -28.54 1.42
N HIS A 216 3.42 -29.19 0.28
CA HIS A 216 4.76 -29.59 -0.15
C HIS A 216 4.94 -29.20 -1.63
N PRO A 217 5.57 -28.03 -1.93
CA PRO A 217 5.82 -27.64 -3.31
C PRO A 217 6.92 -28.52 -3.95
N SER A 218 6.76 -28.83 -5.23
CA SER A 218 7.77 -29.51 -6.04
C SER A 218 8.86 -28.50 -6.43
N MET A 219 9.97 -28.51 -5.69
CA MET A 219 11.13 -27.67 -6.01
C MET A 219 12.03 -28.43 -7.00
N GLU A 220 12.41 -27.79 -8.12
CA GLU A 220 13.29 -28.39 -9.13
C GLU A 220 14.59 -28.93 -8.49
N GLY A 221 14.85 -30.23 -8.65
CA GLY A 221 16.04 -30.91 -8.13
C GLY A 221 15.85 -31.74 -6.85
N ALA A 222 14.66 -31.77 -6.25
CA ALA A 222 14.39 -32.59 -5.07
C ALA A 222 14.02 -34.04 -5.45
N SER A 223 14.82 -35.03 -5.00
CA SER A 223 14.38 -36.44 -5.02
C SER A 223 13.32 -36.66 -3.92
N PRO A 224 12.30 -37.50 -4.17
CA PRO A 224 11.31 -37.82 -3.15
C PRO A 224 11.98 -38.48 -1.94
N VAL A 225 11.66 -38.01 -0.74
CA VAL A 225 12.03 -38.67 0.51
C VAL A 225 11.19 -39.95 0.63
N PRO A 226 11.78 -41.16 0.63
CA PRO A 226 11.04 -42.38 0.92
C PRO A 226 10.78 -42.46 2.43
N ASP A 227 9.56 -42.82 2.84
CA ASP A 227 9.16 -43.19 4.21
C ASP A 227 8.82 -42.09 5.24
N ALA A 228 8.32 -40.91 4.84
CA ALA A 228 7.58 -40.06 5.79
C ALA A 228 6.15 -40.61 5.98
N ALA A 229 5.81 -41.07 7.18
CA ALA A 229 4.45 -41.51 7.53
C ALA A 229 3.42 -40.39 7.29
N PRO A 230 2.18 -40.70 6.86
CA PRO A 230 1.21 -39.70 6.42
C PRO A 230 0.76 -38.85 7.61
N ALA A 231 0.94 -37.54 7.51
CA ALA A 231 0.35 -36.56 8.41
C ALA A 231 -0.72 -35.80 7.63
N ASP A 232 -1.99 -36.03 7.97
CA ASP A 232 -3.25 -35.24 7.81
C ASP A 232 -3.44 -34.13 6.73
N ASP A 233 -2.51 -33.87 5.80
CA ASP A 233 -2.65 -32.92 4.69
C ASP A 233 -2.68 -33.74 3.39
N GLU A 234 -3.88 -33.99 2.85
CA GLU A 234 -4.19 -34.82 1.67
C GLU A 234 -3.59 -34.33 0.33
N ALA A 235 -2.66 -33.36 0.32
CA ALA A 235 -2.03 -32.85 -0.89
C ALA A 235 -0.67 -33.52 -1.16
N GLU A 236 -0.67 -34.83 -1.38
CA GLU A 236 0.46 -35.56 -1.98
C GLU A 236 0.61 -35.13 -3.45
N ASN A 237 1.79 -34.67 -3.86
CA ASN A 237 2.25 -34.43 -5.25
C ASN A 237 1.14 -34.34 -6.32
N VAL A 238 0.41 -33.22 -6.33
CA VAL A 238 -0.71 -33.02 -7.27
C VAL A 238 -0.20 -32.37 -8.56
N GLU A 239 -0.16 -33.15 -9.64
CA GLU A 239 0.22 -32.65 -10.97
C GLU A 239 -0.76 -31.56 -11.47
N TRP A 240 -0.24 -30.59 -12.22
CA TRP A 240 -1.05 -29.55 -12.83
C TRP A 240 -1.67 -30.07 -14.14
N ALA A 241 -3.00 -30.10 -14.19
CA ALA A 241 -3.79 -30.49 -15.34
C ALA A 241 -3.99 -29.30 -16.29
N GLY A 242 -2.93 -28.79 -16.91
CA GLY A 242 -3.00 -27.67 -17.85
C GLY A 242 -1.68 -27.39 -18.58
N ASP A 243 -1.74 -26.56 -19.63
CA ASP A 243 -0.55 -26.15 -20.40
C ASP A 243 0.27 -25.07 -19.67
N GLU A 244 -0.26 -24.48 -18.60
CA GLU A 244 0.44 -23.50 -17.79
C GLU A 244 1.53 -24.14 -16.93
N THR A 245 2.55 -23.35 -16.57
CA THR A 245 3.55 -23.73 -15.57
C THR A 245 3.33 -22.92 -14.30
N PRO A 246 2.71 -23.50 -13.25
CA PRO A 246 2.44 -22.77 -12.03
C PRO A 246 3.72 -22.38 -11.29
N ILE A 247 3.71 -21.17 -10.76
CA ILE A 247 4.70 -20.71 -9.78
C ILE A 247 4.28 -21.28 -8.42
N GLU A 248 5.01 -22.28 -7.96
CA GLU A 248 4.69 -22.96 -6.71
C GLU A 248 5.25 -22.22 -5.51
N ARG A 249 4.43 -22.03 -4.49
CA ARG A 249 4.83 -21.44 -3.22
C ARG A 249 4.34 -22.31 -2.06
N PRO A 250 5.11 -22.44 -0.98
CA PRO A 250 4.64 -23.18 0.18
C PRO A 250 3.47 -22.42 0.83
N THR A 251 2.52 -23.16 1.36
CA THR A 251 1.58 -22.60 2.34
C THR A 251 2.36 -22.13 3.57
N LEU A 252 1.87 -21.11 4.26
CA LEU A 252 2.57 -20.58 5.45
C LEU A 252 2.63 -21.59 6.60
N ARG A 253 1.69 -22.55 6.64
CA ARG A 253 1.68 -23.67 7.59
C ARG A 253 2.83 -24.66 7.31
N ALA A 254 3.14 -24.93 6.04
CA ALA A 254 4.24 -25.81 5.63
C ALA A 254 5.62 -25.28 6.04
N VAL A 255 5.76 -23.96 6.11
CA VAL A 255 7.00 -23.31 6.55
C VAL A 255 6.89 -22.80 7.99
N SER A 256 6.01 -23.39 8.80
CA SER A 256 5.98 -23.09 10.25
C SER A 256 7.15 -23.77 10.97
N TRP A 257 7.59 -23.20 12.10
CA TRP A 257 8.62 -23.86 12.91
C TRP A 257 8.16 -25.21 13.44
N GLU A 258 6.86 -25.35 13.74
CA GLU A 258 6.28 -26.62 14.15
C GLU A 258 6.44 -27.68 13.07
N HIS A 259 6.14 -27.34 11.81
CA HIS A 259 6.24 -28.28 10.70
C HIS A 259 7.71 -28.57 10.34
N LEU A 260 8.54 -27.53 10.16
CA LEU A 260 9.97 -27.68 9.83
C LEU A 260 10.76 -28.44 10.91
N GLY A 261 10.29 -28.39 12.16
CA GLY A 261 10.89 -29.14 13.27
C GLY A 261 10.48 -30.61 13.36
N ARG A 262 9.55 -31.10 12.52
CA ARG A 262 9.12 -32.51 12.53
C ARG A 262 10.24 -33.44 12.05
N PRO A 263 10.34 -34.67 12.58
CA PRO A 263 11.28 -35.67 12.08
C PRO A 263 11.14 -35.88 10.57
N GLY A 264 12.27 -35.92 9.85
CA GLY A 264 12.30 -36.08 8.38
C GLY A 264 12.28 -34.78 7.58
N MET A 265 11.96 -33.64 8.20
CA MET A 265 11.94 -32.34 7.50
C MET A 265 13.32 -31.69 7.34
N ALA A 266 14.36 -32.19 8.02
CA ALA A 266 15.71 -31.64 7.92
C ALA A 266 16.31 -31.71 6.50
N ASP A 267 15.91 -32.72 5.72
CA ASP A 267 16.35 -32.92 4.33
C ASP A 267 15.41 -32.23 3.32
N SER A 268 14.34 -31.58 3.78
CA SER A 268 13.43 -30.82 2.92
C SER A 268 14.11 -29.55 2.40
N PRO A 269 13.92 -29.18 1.11
CA PRO A 269 14.37 -27.89 0.60
C PRO A 269 13.81 -26.70 1.38
N LEU A 270 12.63 -26.85 2.02
CA LEU A 270 12.03 -25.80 2.84
C LEU A 270 12.77 -25.58 4.18
N ALA A 271 13.62 -26.52 4.60
CA ALA A 271 14.48 -26.33 5.77
C ALA A 271 15.77 -25.55 5.44
N ASP A 272 16.08 -25.35 4.15
CA ASP A 272 17.24 -24.59 3.72
C ASP A 272 16.97 -23.07 3.85
N PRO A 273 17.74 -22.34 4.69
CA PRO A 273 17.56 -20.91 4.86
C PRO A 273 17.88 -20.10 3.59
N ASP A 274 18.64 -20.64 2.64
CA ASP A 274 18.92 -19.95 1.37
C ASP A 274 17.72 -20.04 0.43
N VAL A 275 16.98 -21.16 0.45
CA VAL A 275 15.73 -21.32 -0.33
C VAL A 275 14.65 -20.40 0.20
N LEU A 276 14.41 -20.38 1.52
CA LEU A 276 13.45 -19.45 2.14
C LEU A 276 13.98 -18.01 2.24
N GLY A 277 15.26 -17.80 1.96
CA GLY A 277 15.94 -16.52 2.02
C GLY A 277 15.69 -15.62 0.81
N GLU A 278 15.00 -16.11 -0.22
CA GLU A 278 14.64 -15.29 -1.37
C GLU A 278 13.43 -14.40 -1.06
N PRO A 279 13.47 -13.09 -1.34
CA PRO A 279 12.31 -12.23 -1.20
C PRO A 279 11.08 -12.76 -1.94
N SER A 280 11.26 -13.42 -3.09
CA SER A 280 10.20 -14.00 -3.94
C SER A 280 9.34 -15.06 -3.24
N MET A 281 9.77 -15.57 -2.07
CA MET A 281 9.05 -16.55 -1.26
C MET A 281 7.98 -15.92 -0.36
N VAL A 282 8.01 -14.60 -0.14
CA VAL A 282 7.12 -13.90 0.79
C VAL A 282 5.97 -13.26 0.01
N PRO A 283 4.69 -13.44 0.40
CA PRO A 283 3.59 -12.69 -0.19
C PRO A 283 3.83 -11.17 -0.14
N PRO A 284 3.37 -10.39 -1.12
CA PRO A 284 3.57 -8.95 -1.12
C PRO A 284 2.88 -8.26 0.06
N VAL A 285 3.37 -7.07 0.40
CA VAL A 285 2.66 -6.14 1.28
C VAL A 285 1.45 -5.60 0.51
N ASP A 286 0.28 -5.51 1.13
CA ASP A 286 -0.86 -4.79 0.54
C ASP A 286 -0.66 -3.28 0.75
N GLU A 287 0.17 -2.65 -0.10
CA GLU A 287 0.52 -1.24 0.07
C GLU A 287 -0.69 -0.29 0.02
N ARG A 288 -1.85 -0.71 -0.50
CA ARG A 288 -3.08 0.10 -0.45
C ARG A 288 -3.57 0.38 0.97
N LEU A 289 -3.23 -0.47 1.93
CA LEU A 289 -3.65 -0.35 3.33
C LEU A 289 -2.49 -0.33 4.32
N VAL A 290 -1.40 -1.04 4.01
CA VAL A 290 -0.19 -1.10 4.83
C VAL A 290 0.85 -0.18 4.21
N ASN A 291 0.74 1.09 4.55
CA ASN A 291 1.57 2.15 4.01
C ASN A 291 1.82 3.23 5.08
N PRO A 292 2.57 4.28 4.78
CA PRO A 292 2.91 5.27 5.79
C PRO A 292 1.79 6.22 6.21
N GLN A 293 0.60 6.15 5.61
CA GLN A 293 -0.50 7.06 5.92
C GLN A 293 -0.84 7.07 7.41
N GLY A 294 -0.77 8.25 8.03
CA GLY A 294 -0.97 8.45 9.47
C GLY A 294 0.31 8.32 10.29
N PHE A 295 1.49 8.27 9.68
CA PHE A 295 2.77 8.38 10.37
C PHE A 295 2.82 9.62 11.28
N VAL A 296 3.39 9.47 12.47
CA VAL A 296 3.45 10.53 13.48
C VAL A 296 4.89 10.96 13.64
N THR A 297 5.23 12.18 13.22
CA THR A 297 6.60 12.72 13.27
C THR A 297 7.12 12.96 14.70
N THR A 298 6.24 13.00 15.70
CA THR A 298 6.58 13.14 17.14
C THR A 298 5.76 12.13 17.95
N PRO A 299 6.21 10.87 18.06
CA PRO A 299 5.46 9.83 18.76
C PRO A 299 5.42 10.09 20.28
N SER A 300 4.30 9.73 20.91
CA SER A 300 4.08 9.94 22.35
C SER A 300 4.48 8.74 23.23
N ARG A 301 4.70 7.56 22.63
CA ARG A 301 5.06 6.32 23.34
C ARG A 301 6.51 5.94 23.04
N GLY A 302 7.11 5.17 23.95
CA GLY A 302 8.51 4.72 23.86
C GLY A 302 8.77 3.64 22.80
N MET A 303 9.92 2.99 22.91
CA MET A 303 10.29 1.82 22.12
C MET A 303 9.48 0.60 22.56
N ALA A 304 8.92 -0.13 21.61
CA ALA A 304 8.28 -1.42 21.84
C ALA A 304 9.19 -2.57 21.41
N CYS A 305 8.87 -3.79 21.82
CA CYS A 305 9.54 -5.01 21.39
C CYS A 305 8.59 -5.82 20.50
N LEU A 306 9.09 -6.33 19.39
CA LEU A 306 8.44 -7.40 18.64
C LEU A 306 8.87 -8.73 19.27
N ALA A 307 7.89 -9.48 19.80
CA ALA A 307 8.11 -10.74 20.49
C ALA A 307 6.92 -11.67 20.26
N GLU A 308 7.08 -12.95 20.57
CA GLU A 308 5.98 -13.91 20.50
C GLU A 308 5.10 -13.86 21.76
N ARG A 309 3.78 -13.98 21.53
CA ARG A 309 2.73 -14.15 22.54
C ARG A 309 1.65 -15.07 21.96
N ASP A 310 1.31 -16.13 22.70
CA ASP A 310 0.26 -17.09 22.35
C ASP A 310 0.41 -17.67 20.93
N GLY A 311 1.63 -18.07 20.58
CA GLY A 311 2.03 -18.64 19.29
C GLY A 311 2.21 -17.61 18.16
N ARG A 312 2.10 -16.30 18.44
CA ARG A 312 2.05 -15.26 17.40
C ARG A 312 2.97 -14.09 17.65
N TRP A 313 3.46 -13.51 16.57
CA TRP A 313 4.16 -12.24 16.62
C TRP A 313 3.27 -11.14 17.17
N SER A 314 3.80 -10.40 18.14
CA SER A 314 3.09 -9.35 18.84
C SER A 314 4.02 -8.18 19.13
N VAL A 315 3.53 -6.96 18.96
CA VAL A 315 4.24 -5.78 19.46
C VAL A 315 3.84 -5.55 20.91
N VAL A 316 4.82 -5.57 21.80
CA VAL A 316 4.66 -5.43 23.24
C VAL A 316 5.30 -4.12 23.69
N LEU A 317 4.54 -3.28 24.38
CA LEU A 317 5.05 -2.07 25.04
C LEU A 317 4.77 -2.17 26.54
N ASP A 318 5.80 -1.97 27.36
CA ASP A 318 5.71 -1.99 28.83
C ASP A 318 5.03 -3.28 29.35
N GLY A 319 5.36 -4.42 28.75
CA GLY A 319 4.81 -5.74 29.09
C GLY A 319 3.38 -5.99 28.59
N LYS A 320 2.75 -5.03 27.90
CA LYS A 320 1.38 -5.16 27.37
C LYS A 320 1.39 -5.33 25.86
N VAL A 321 0.63 -6.31 25.38
CA VAL A 321 0.39 -6.49 23.94
C VAL A 321 -0.35 -5.27 23.39
N VAL A 322 0.27 -4.59 22.44
CA VAL A 322 -0.35 -3.49 21.69
C VAL A 322 -1.14 -4.05 20.52
N THR A 323 -0.56 -5.01 19.80
CA THR A 323 -1.21 -5.73 18.70
C THR A 323 -0.55 -7.08 18.51
N SER A 324 -1.33 -8.05 18.03
CA SER A 324 -0.87 -9.38 17.63
C SER A 324 -1.25 -9.59 16.17
N PHE A 325 -0.30 -10.06 15.37
CA PHE A 325 -0.47 -10.28 13.94
C PHE A 325 -1.14 -11.64 13.69
N ALA A 326 -1.68 -11.81 12.48
CA ALA A 326 -2.18 -13.11 12.04
C ALA A 326 -1.05 -14.15 12.06
N GLU A 327 -1.40 -15.44 12.19
CA GLU A 327 -0.45 -16.56 12.12
C GLU A 327 0.39 -16.52 10.83
N SER A 328 -0.26 -16.11 9.74
CA SER A 328 0.33 -15.88 8.41
C SER A 328 1.37 -14.75 8.36
N GLY A 329 1.50 -13.96 9.42
CA GLY A 329 2.36 -12.78 9.46
C GLY A 329 1.82 -11.57 8.68
N GLY A 330 0.59 -11.64 8.16
CA GLY A 330 -0.05 -10.51 7.50
C GLY A 330 -0.26 -9.34 8.47
N VAL A 331 0.36 -8.20 8.15
CA VAL A 331 0.14 -6.92 8.85
C VAL A 331 -1.08 -6.23 8.24
N THR A 332 -1.92 -5.61 9.06
CA THR A 332 -3.11 -4.88 8.61
C THR A 332 -3.02 -3.39 8.94
N ASP A 333 -3.84 -2.58 8.29
CA ASP A 333 -4.01 -1.15 8.61
C ASP A 333 -4.46 -0.93 10.07
N ALA A 334 -5.29 -1.83 10.61
CA ALA A 334 -5.71 -1.79 12.00
C ALA A 334 -4.54 -2.00 12.98
N ASP A 335 -3.62 -2.92 12.68
CA ASP A 335 -2.40 -3.13 13.45
C ASP A 335 -1.54 -1.88 13.42
N VAL A 336 -1.25 -1.38 12.21
CA VAL A 336 -0.45 -0.18 11.98
C VAL A 336 -1.03 1.03 12.73
N ALA A 337 -2.36 1.21 12.72
CA ALA A 337 -3.03 2.29 13.43
C ALA A 337 -2.76 2.27 14.96
N ARG A 338 -2.65 1.08 15.57
CA ARG A 338 -2.31 0.93 16.99
C ARG A 338 -0.84 1.26 17.29
N LEU A 339 0.03 1.16 16.28
CA LEU A 339 1.47 1.38 16.38
C LEU A 339 1.90 2.82 16.08
N ARG A 340 1.04 3.67 15.48
CA ARG A 340 1.41 5.04 15.04
C ARG A 340 2.05 5.92 16.11
N GLN A 341 1.73 5.70 17.39
CA GLN A 341 2.27 6.48 18.51
C GLN A 341 3.56 5.92 19.12
N ILE A 342 4.04 4.76 18.67
CA ILE A 342 5.26 4.10 19.16
C ILE A 342 6.49 4.73 18.49
N ARG A 343 7.59 4.86 19.26
CA ARG A 343 8.84 5.45 18.76
C ARG A 343 9.54 4.56 17.74
N GLY A 344 9.58 3.27 18.00
CA GLY A 344 10.13 2.24 17.12
C GLY A 344 9.93 0.88 17.75
N VAL A 345 10.29 -0.17 17.01
CA VAL A 345 10.14 -1.56 17.42
C VAL A 345 11.51 -2.25 17.37
N GLU A 346 11.94 -2.78 18.51
CA GLU A 346 13.11 -3.65 18.62
C GLU A 346 12.68 -5.09 18.33
N VAL A 347 13.41 -5.77 17.45
CA VAL A 347 13.13 -7.15 17.04
C VAL A 347 13.96 -8.10 17.89
N ASP A 348 13.29 -8.95 18.66
CA ASP A 348 13.92 -10.01 19.44
C ASP A 348 13.68 -11.38 18.80
N TRP A 349 14.72 -11.91 18.14
CA TRP A 349 14.67 -13.20 17.44
C TRP A 349 14.78 -14.43 18.35
N ARG A 350 15.00 -14.26 19.66
CA ARG A 350 15.33 -15.39 20.57
C ARG A 350 14.14 -16.23 20.99
N HIS A 351 12.93 -15.72 20.83
CA HIS A 351 11.70 -16.40 21.23
C HIS A 351 11.12 -17.19 20.06
N ALA A 352 10.44 -18.30 20.37
CA ALA A 352 9.72 -19.09 19.37
C ALA A 352 8.69 -18.21 18.64
N HIS A 353 8.34 -18.51 17.40
CA HIS A 353 7.34 -17.76 16.62
C HIS A 353 6.66 -18.68 15.58
N SER A 354 5.76 -18.16 14.75
CA SER A 354 4.99 -19.02 13.83
C SER A 354 5.85 -19.66 12.73
N GLY A 355 6.85 -18.94 12.22
CA GLY A 355 7.84 -19.47 11.27
C GLY A 355 8.65 -18.38 10.58
N PRO A 356 9.62 -18.73 9.72
CA PRO A 356 10.47 -17.78 9.00
C PRO A 356 9.69 -16.82 8.10
N LEU A 357 8.84 -17.31 7.19
CA LEU A 357 8.13 -16.44 6.24
C LEU A 357 7.12 -15.52 6.93
N ALA A 358 6.44 -16.01 7.96
CA ALA A 358 5.53 -15.19 8.75
C ALA A 358 6.27 -14.04 9.48
N ALA A 359 7.46 -14.30 10.02
CA ALA A 359 8.29 -13.26 10.65
C ALA A 359 8.74 -12.20 9.65
N VAL A 360 9.22 -12.63 8.48
CA VAL A 360 9.64 -11.71 7.41
C VAL A 360 8.45 -10.86 6.96
N ARG A 361 7.27 -11.46 6.77
CA ARG A 361 6.04 -10.75 6.37
C ARG A 361 5.59 -9.69 7.39
N VAL A 362 5.75 -9.97 8.70
CA VAL A 362 5.51 -8.97 9.74
C VAL A 362 6.46 -7.78 9.59
N LEU A 363 7.76 -8.06 9.47
CA LEU A 363 8.79 -7.02 9.41
C LEU A 363 8.69 -6.18 8.13
N THR A 364 8.43 -6.78 6.98
CA THR A 364 8.26 -6.05 5.71
C THR A 364 6.99 -5.20 5.72
N GLY A 365 5.90 -5.71 6.29
CA GLY A 365 4.66 -4.95 6.50
C GLY A 365 4.87 -3.75 7.45
N LEU A 366 5.57 -3.95 8.57
CA LEU A 366 5.90 -2.86 9.50
C LEU A 366 6.83 -1.81 8.86
N ALA A 367 7.85 -2.25 8.11
CA ALA A 367 8.76 -1.36 7.41
C ALA A 367 8.03 -0.55 6.33
N ALA A 368 7.20 -1.18 5.50
CA ALA A 368 6.37 -0.52 4.49
C ALA A 368 5.39 0.49 5.11
N ALA A 369 4.85 0.17 6.28
CA ALA A 369 4.01 1.08 7.06
C ALA A 369 4.78 2.27 7.67
N GLY A 370 6.10 2.32 7.55
CA GLY A 370 6.94 3.36 8.16
C GLY A 370 7.04 3.22 9.68
N VAL A 371 6.98 1.99 10.22
CA VAL A 371 7.32 1.75 11.62
C VAL A 371 8.85 1.63 11.70
N PRO A 372 9.56 2.47 12.48
CA PRO A 372 11.00 2.33 12.65
C PRO A 372 11.34 0.99 13.29
N LEU A 373 12.22 0.21 12.66
CA LEU A 373 12.65 -1.10 13.11
C LEU A 373 14.13 -1.10 13.49
N ARG A 374 14.49 -1.89 14.49
CA ARG A 374 15.87 -2.17 14.90
C ARG A 374 16.03 -3.63 15.31
N ALA A 375 17.14 -4.25 14.92
CA ALA A 375 17.57 -5.54 15.45
C ALA A 375 19.07 -5.51 15.77
N GLN A 376 19.54 -6.37 16.66
CA GLN A 376 20.98 -6.50 16.91
C GLN A 376 21.71 -7.27 15.80
N ALA A 377 21.10 -8.36 15.34
CA ALA A 377 21.55 -9.17 14.23
C ALA A 377 20.34 -9.85 13.61
N VAL A 378 20.30 -9.94 12.28
CA VAL A 378 19.25 -10.64 11.54
C VAL A 378 19.71 -12.09 11.29
N PRO A 379 18.91 -13.09 11.68
CA PRO A 379 19.29 -14.48 11.46
C PRO A 379 19.25 -14.83 9.96
N ARG A 380 20.11 -15.76 9.52
CA ARG A 380 20.24 -16.14 8.10
C ARG A 380 18.91 -16.56 7.45
N TRP A 381 18.06 -17.27 8.18
CA TRP A 381 16.75 -17.71 7.68
C TRP A 381 15.80 -16.54 7.35
N ALA A 382 16.06 -15.34 7.88
CA ALA A 382 15.30 -14.12 7.58
C ALA A 382 15.86 -13.35 6.36
N GLY A 383 16.71 -14.00 5.55
CA GLY A 383 17.32 -13.41 4.35
C GLY A 383 16.31 -12.80 3.37
N ALA A 384 15.08 -13.33 3.35
CA ALA A 384 14.00 -12.83 2.50
C ALA A 384 13.59 -11.38 2.80
N LEU A 385 14.02 -10.79 3.93
CA LEU A 385 13.93 -9.34 4.13
C LEU A 385 14.57 -8.55 2.99
N GLY A 386 15.65 -9.07 2.42
CA GLY A 386 16.47 -8.40 1.42
C GLY A 386 17.56 -7.53 2.05
N THR A 387 18.69 -7.42 1.36
CA THR A 387 19.93 -6.82 1.89
C THR A 387 19.74 -5.41 2.44
N GLU A 388 19.04 -4.53 1.73
CA GLU A 388 18.85 -3.13 2.15
C GLU A 388 18.05 -3.03 3.46
N ILE A 389 17.02 -3.85 3.66
CA ILE A 389 16.24 -3.86 4.91
C ILE A 389 17.10 -4.40 6.06
N ILE A 390 17.84 -5.48 5.81
CA ILE A 390 18.74 -6.09 6.80
C ILE A 390 19.77 -5.06 7.29
N GLU A 391 20.45 -4.39 6.36
CA GLU A 391 21.46 -3.37 6.68
C GLU A 391 20.86 -2.23 7.51
N LEU A 392 19.69 -1.71 7.12
CA LEU A 392 19.02 -0.61 7.83
C LEU A 392 18.58 -1.03 9.24
N VAL A 393 18.02 -2.23 9.40
CA VAL A 393 17.53 -2.70 10.70
C VAL A 393 18.68 -2.97 11.68
N GLU A 394 19.83 -3.46 11.19
CA GLU A 394 21.03 -3.69 12.00
C GLU A 394 21.79 -2.38 12.32
N HIS A 395 21.86 -1.45 11.37
CA HIS A 395 22.55 -0.16 11.50
C HIS A 395 21.58 0.99 11.82
N CYS A 396 20.64 0.73 12.72
CA CYS A 396 19.63 1.70 13.12
C CYS A 396 20.26 2.89 13.87
N PRO A 397 19.95 4.15 13.51
CA PRO A 397 20.43 5.33 14.24
C PRO A 397 19.76 5.46 15.61
N ASP A 398 20.18 6.45 16.40
CA ASP A 398 19.46 6.79 17.62
C ASP A 398 18.04 7.32 17.31
N LEU A 399 17.04 6.50 17.62
CA LEU A 399 15.63 6.82 17.41
C LEU A 399 15.06 7.80 18.44
N SER A 400 15.85 8.25 19.42
CA SER A 400 15.46 9.29 20.38
C SER A 400 15.35 10.67 19.71
N ASP A 401 16.13 10.92 18.66
CA ASP A 401 15.98 12.09 17.79
C ASP A 401 14.88 11.83 16.75
N ASP A 402 13.87 12.68 16.77
CA ASP A 402 12.70 12.49 15.92
C ASP A 402 12.97 12.66 14.42
N LEU A 403 13.92 13.54 14.04
CA LEU A 403 14.33 13.73 12.66
C LEU A 403 15.09 12.48 12.19
N ARG A 404 16.06 11.98 12.97
CA ARG A 404 16.80 10.75 12.63
C ARG A 404 15.90 9.53 12.53
N ARG A 405 14.93 9.43 13.43
CA ARG A 405 13.91 8.38 13.40
C ARG A 405 13.05 8.44 12.13
N GLU A 406 12.67 9.64 11.69
CA GLU A 406 11.89 9.82 10.46
C GLU A 406 12.72 9.56 9.20
N GLU A 407 13.98 10.00 9.16
CA GLU A 407 14.94 9.64 8.10
C GLU A 407 15.09 8.12 7.98
N HIS A 408 15.25 7.42 9.12
CA HIS A 408 15.33 5.96 9.19
C HIS A 408 14.05 5.29 8.69
N SER A 409 12.90 5.77 9.16
CA SER A 409 11.59 5.29 8.70
C SER A 409 11.44 5.43 7.18
N ILE A 410 11.93 6.53 6.58
CA ILE A 410 11.85 6.78 5.14
C ILE A 410 12.65 5.77 4.35
N ARG A 411 13.88 5.49 4.78
CA ARG A 411 14.71 4.50 4.09
C ARG A 411 14.13 3.09 4.19
N LEU A 412 13.67 2.71 5.39
CA LEU A 412 13.03 1.41 5.60
C LEU A 412 11.79 1.23 4.72
N ARG A 413 10.88 2.22 4.67
CA ARG A 413 9.67 2.11 3.84
C ARG A 413 9.97 2.09 2.35
N ARG A 414 10.99 2.83 1.88
CA ARG A 414 11.44 2.77 0.48
C ARG A 414 11.95 1.38 0.12
N ALA A 415 12.83 0.82 0.95
CA ALA A 415 13.35 -0.54 0.76
C ALA A 415 12.22 -1.58 0.75
N ALA A 416 11.34 -1.53 1.75
CA ALA A 416 10.22 -2.46 1.87
C ALA A 416 9.25 -2.37 0.68
N LEU A 417 8.81 -1.17 0.28
CA LEU A 417 7.85 -1.03 -0.81
C LEU A 417 8.46 -1.36 -2.18
N ARG A 418 9.76 -1.09 -2.40
CA ARG A 418 10.45 -1.46 -3.64
C ARG A 418 10.69 -2.95 -3.77
N THR A 419 10.95 -3.66 -2.68
CA THR A 419 11.26 -5.10 -2.73
C THR A 419 10.03 -5.98 -2.53
N HIS A 420 9.07 -5.54 -1.70
CA HIS A 420 7.94 -6.35 -1.22
C HIS A 420 6.57 -5.79 -1.62
N GLY A 421 6.48 -4.66 -2.33
CA GLY A 421 5.22 -4.17 -2.89
C GLY A 421 4.67 -5.10 -3.98
N VAL A 422 3.37 -5.02 -4.26
CA VAL A 422 2.68 -5.95 -5.18
C VAL A 422 3.34 -5.97 -6.58
N ALA A 423 3.60 -4.81 -7.19
CA ALA A 423 4.17 -4.77 -8.54
C ALA A 423 5.57 -5.43 -8.59
N ALA A 424 6.45 -5.06 -7.66
CA ALA A 424 7.81 -5.61 -7.56
C ALA A 424 7.81 -7.10 -7.25
N ARG A 425 6.87 -7.57 -6.41
CA ARG A 425 6.73 -9.00 -6.12
C ARG A 425 6.41 -9.79 -7.37
N TRP A 426 5.44 -9.35 -8.15
CA TRP A 426 5.06 -10.07 -9.37
C TRP A 426 6.17 -10.03 -10.42
N GLU A 427 6.91 -8.92 -10.55
CA GLU A 427 8.11 -8.86 -11.41
C GLU A 427 9.17 -9.91 -11.01
N GLN A 428 9.44 -10.06 -9.70
CA GLN A 428 10.35 -11.11 -9.20
C GLN A 428 9.84 -12.53 -9.47
N LEU A 429 8.54 -12.70 -9.70
CA LEU A 429 7.92 -13.95 -10.11
C LEU A 429 7.87 -14.13 -11.64
N GLY A 430 8.54 -13.26 -12.42
CA GLY A 430 8.62 -13.37 -13.87
C GLY A 430 7.50 -12.66 -14.64
N ALA A 431 6.64 -11.89 -13.95
CA ALA A 431 5.75 -10.95 -14.62
C ALA A 431 6.55 -9.92 -15.44
N PRO A 432 6.03 -9.48 -16.60
CA PRO A 432 6.62 -8.33 -17.29
C PRO A 432 6.53 -7.09 -16.39
N ALA A 433 7.67 -6.47 -16.14
CA ALA A 433 7.74 -5.21 -15.41
C ALA A 433 6.93 -4.14 -16.17
N PRO A 434 6.00 -3.41 -15.52
CA PRO A 434 5.35 -2.29 -16.16
C PRO A 434 6.40 -1.23 -16.49
N ALA A 435 6.30 -0.61 -17.67
CA ALA A 435 7.17 0.51 -18.02
C ALA A 435 7.04 1.60 -16.95
N PRO A 436 8.14 2.11 -16.38
CA PRO A 436 8.08 3.21 -15.42
C PRO A 436 7.35 4.40 -16.03
N PRO A 437 6.45 5.06 -15.27
CA PRO A 437 5.69 6.17 -15.82
C PRO A 437 6.61 7.36 -16.08
N LEU A 438 6.60 7.88 -17.32
CA LEU A 438 7.31 9.11 -17.64
C LEU A 438 6.65 10.30 -16.92
N THR A 439 7.47 11.09 -16.23
CA THR A 439 7.04 12.33 -15.57
C THR A 439 7.62 13.55 -16.30
N SER A 440 6.76 14.48 -16.71
CA SER A 440 7.20 15.76 -17.28
C SER A 440 7.34 16.81 -16.19
N VAL A 441 8.56 17.26 -15.95
CA VAL A 441 8.86 18.35 -15.03
C VAL A 441 8.52 19.68 -15.70
N LEU A 442 7.52 20.38 -15.16
CA LEU A 442 7.13 21.71 -15.58
C LEU A 442 7.95 22.73 -14.78
N LEU A 443 8.94 23.32 -15.44
CA LEU A 443 9.88 24.25 -14.81
C LEU A 443 9.76 25.61 -15.49
N ALA A 444 9.26 26.61 -14.77
CA ALA A 444 9.11 27.97 -15.29
C ALA A 444 10.03 28.94 -14.56
N THR A 445 10.71 29.82 -15.28
CA THR A 445 11.65 30.76 -14.69
C THR A 445 11.62 32.13 -15.35
N ARG A 446 11.78 33.17 -14.54
CA ARG A 446 12.02 34.56 -14.98
C ARG A 446 13.46 35.01 -14.71
N ARG A 447 14.33 34.08 -14.29
CA ARG A 447 15.65 34.33 -13.71
C ARG A 447 16.72 33.57 -14.49
N THR A 448 17.49 34.28 -15.31
CA THR A 448 18.54 33.69 -16.15
C THR A 448 19.60 32.95 -15.35
N ASP A 449 19.92 33.46 -14.16
CA ASP A 449 20.91 32.91 -13.24
C ASP A 449 20.45 31.65 -12.49
N MET A 450 19.14 31.40 -12.40
CA MET A 450 18.59 30.23 -11.72
C MET A 450 18.42 29.00 -12.64
N VAL A 451 18.52 29.15 -13.97
CA VAL A 451 18.28 28.05 -14.91
C VAL A 451 19.22 26.87 -14.66
N SER A 452 20.52 27.12 -14.46
CA SER A 452 21.48 26.06 -14.16
C SER A 452 21.11 25.33 -12.87
N PHE A 453 20.89 26.09 -11.78
CA PHE A 453 20.55 25.54 -10.48
C PHE A 453 19.30 24.66 -10.53
N ALA A 454 18.25 25.12 -11.20
CA ALA A 454 16.99 24.39 -11.33
C ALA A 454 17.16 23.09 -12.12
N LEU A 455 17.87 23.14 -13.25
CA LEU A 455 18.18 21.95 -14.04
C LEU A 455 19.05 20.95 -13.26
N ASP A 456 19.98 21.43 -12.42
CA ASP A 456 20.77 20.57 -11.51
C ASP A 456 19.89 19.86 -10.47
N GLN A 457 18.81 20.49 -9.99
CA GLN A 457 17.88 19.81 -9.07
C GLN A 457 17.13 18.67 -9.77
N VAL A 458 16.77 18.85 -11.05
CA VAL A 458 16.11 17.82 -11.84
C VAL A 458 17.08 16.70 -12.21
N ALA A 459 18.30 17.03 -12.62
CA ALA A 459 19.32 16.05 -13.01
C ALA A 459 19.75 15.12 -11.87
N ARG A 460 19.51 15.51 -10.60
CA ARG A 460 19.82 14.71 -9.42
C ARG A 460 18.75 13.68 -9.07
N GLN A 461 17.57 13.70 -9.72
CA GLN A 461 16.49 12.75 -9.46
C GLN A 461 16.89 11.34 -9.90
N ARG A 462 16.52 10.33 -9.10
CA ARG A 462 16.88 8.91 -9.32
C ARG A 462 15.66 8.01 -9.17
N GLY A 463 15.70 6.85 -9.82
CA GLY A 463 14.64 5.84 -9.73
C GLY A 463 13.31 6.27 -10.35
N ALA A 464 13.34 7.18 -11.33
CA ALA A 464 12.18 7.63 -12.08
C ALA A 464 12.58 8.09 -13.48
N GLU A 465 11.71 7.85 -14.46
CA GLU A 465 11.86 8.35 -15.84
C GLU A 465 11.26 9.76 -15.95
N LEU A 466 12.03 10.69 -16.51
CA LEU A 466 11.62 12.09 -16.61
C LEU A 466 12.03 12.78 -17.90
N GLU A 467 11.27 13.82 -18.23
CA GLU A 467 11.63 14.85 -19.20
C GLU A 467 11.42 16.23 -18.58
N VAL A 468 12.08 17.26 -19.11
CA VAL A 468 11.96 18.63 -18.62
C VAL A 468 11.32 19.51 -19.67
N ILE A 469 10.28 20.24 -19.26
CA ILE A 469 9.68 21.32 -20.04
C ILE A 469 10.06 22.65 -19.38
N LEU A 470 11.11 23.28 -19.91
CA LEU A 470 11.63 24.56 -19.43
C LEU A 470 10.92 25.73 -20.13
N ALA A 471 10.12 26.46 -19.36
CA ALA A 471 9.44 27.68 -19.78
C ALA A 471 10.24 28.92 -19.36
N LEU A 472 10.89 29.57 -20.33
CA LEU A 472 11.63 30.81 -20.14
C LEU A 472 10.65 32.00 -20.21
N HIS A 473 10.16 32.45 -19.07
CA HIS A 473 9.11 33.47 -18.99
C HIS A 473 9.70 34.89 -19.03
N GLY A 474 9.65 35.53 -20.20
CA GLY A 474 10.26 36.83 -20.43
C GLY A 474 11.79 36.80 -20.37
N VAL A 475 12.38 35.62 -20.60
CA VAL A 475 13.82 35.35 -20.59
C VAL A 475 14.21 34.80 -21.97
N PRO A 476 15.21 35.37 -22.66
CA PRO A 476 15.65 34.86 -23.94
C PRO A 476 16.51 33.60 -23.76
N LYS A 477 16.24 32.56 -24.54
CA LYS A 477 17.02 31.32 -24.66
C LYS A 477 18.47 31.59 -25.02
N GLY A 478 18.71 32.64 -25.83
CA GLY A 478 20.05 33.08 -26.22
C GLY A 478 20.86 33.78 -25.12
N HIS A 479 20.29 34.01 -23.92
CA HIS A 479 21.07 34.57 -22.82
C HIS A 479 22.24 33.65 -22.46
N PRO A 480 23.47 34.16 -22.24
CA PRO A 480 24.65 33.32 -22.03
C PRO A 480 24.49 32.27 -20.91
N ASP A 481 23.90 32.65 -19.77
CA ASP A 481 23.65 31.72 -18.67
C ASP A 481 22.64 30.63 -18.99
N VAL A 482 21.62 30.97 -19.77
CA VAL A 482 20.55 30.05 -20.17
C VAL A 482 21.08 29.06 -21.21
N ALA A 483 21.76 29.56 -22.23
CA ALA A 483 22.37 28.74 -23.28
C ALA A 483 23.35 27.71 -22.69
N ARG A 484 24.21 28.15 -21.76
CA ARG A 484 25.17 27.28 -21.06
C ARG A 484 24.47 26.21 -20.23
N ALA A 485 23.42 26.57 -19.50
CA ALA A 485 22.66 25.63 -18.68
C ALA A 485 21.94 24.57 -19.54
N ILE A 486 21.35 24.99 -20.67
CA ILE A 486 20.71 24.08 -21.64
C ILE A 486 21.72 23.12 -22.25
N GLU A 487 22.90 23.62 -22.64
CA GLU A 487 23.97 22.80 -23.23
C GLU A 487 24.54 21.78 -22.23
N ALA A 488 24.63 22.16 -20.95
CA ALA A 488 25.15 21.29 -19.90
C ALA A 488 24.17 20.17 -19.49
N PHE A 489 22.86 20.41 -19.60
CA PHE A 489 21.84 19.47 -19.12
C PHE A 489 21.82 18.17 -19.94
N GLN A 490 21.91 17.04 -19.24
CA GLN A 490 21.85 15.72 -19.83
C GLN A 490 20.47 15.12 -19.59
N GLY A 491 19.68 14.97 -20.65
CA GLY A 491 18.35 14.34 -20.60
C GLY A 491 17.36 14.97 -21.57
N PRO A 492 16.14 14.42 -21.67
CA PRO A 492 15.09 14.98 -22.52
C PRO A 492 14.69 16.37 -22.04
N LEU A 493 14.94 17.39 -22.86
CA LEU A 493 14.70 18.79 -22.53
C LEU A 493 13.99 19.50 -23.68
N THR A 494 12.79 20.01 -23.38
CA THR A 494 12.04 20.91 -24.27
C THR A 494 12.07 22.31 -23.70
N VAL A 495 12.55 23.28 -24.48
CA VAL A 495 12.67 24.69 -24.06
C VAL A 495 11.77 25.57 -24.93
N PHE A 496 11.00 26.46 -24.31
CA PHE A 496 10.28 27.51 -25.03
C PHE A 496 10.34 28.85 -24.29
N GLU A 497 10.24 29.93 -25.06
CA GLU A 497 10.14 31.30 -24.55
C GLU A 497 8.66 31.68 -24.46
N ALA A 498 8.26 32.24 -23.32
CA ALA A 498 6.95 32.86 -23.11
C ALA A 498 7.12 34.38 -23.00
N ASP A 499 6.12 35.15 -23.41
CA ASP A 499 6.20 36.62 -23.32
C ASP A 499 6.25 37.05 -21.84
N ARG A 500 6.96 38.15 -21.54
CA ARG A 500 7.06 38.68 -20.17
C ARG A 500 5.70 39.05 -19.57
N GLN A 501 4.72 39.39 -20.41
CA GLN A 501 3.35 39.78 -20.07
C GLN A 501 2.40 38.59 -19.91
N ASP A 502 2.80 37.39 -20.36
CA ASP A 502 1.97 36.19 -20.24
C ASP A 502 1.66 35.92 -18.77
N VAL A 503 0.45 35.41 -18.52
CA VAL A 503 0.01 35.13 -17.17
C VAL A 503 0.62 33.80 -16.71
N PHE A 504 1.12 33.74 -15.47
CA PHE A 504 1.88 32.59 -14.97
C PHE A 504 1.16 31.24 -15.15
N GLY A 505 -0.14 31.17 -14.84
CA GLY A 505 -0.93 29.96 -15.08
C GLY A 505 -0.99 29.54 -16.55
N GLU A 506 -1.02 30.47 -17.50
CA GLU A 506 -0.99 30.16 -18.94
C GLU A 506 0.38 29.63 -19.36
N VAL A 507 1.46 30.18 -18.82
CA VAL A 507 2.82 29.68 -19.07
C VAL A 507 2.95 28.21 -18.61
N LEU A 508 2.41 27.88 -17.43
CA LEU A 508 2.40 26.50 -16.95
C LEU A 508 1.52 25.59 -17.81
N ASN A 509 0.37 26.06 -18.30
CA ASN A 509 -0.46 25.31 -19.24
C ASN A 509 0.23 25.09 -20.59
N HIS A 510 0.97 26.08 -21.09
CA HIS A 510 1.78 25.94 -22.30
C HIS A 510 2.90 24.91 -22.13
N ALA A 511 3.49 24.83 -20.93
CA ALA A 511 4.44 23.77 -20.60
C ALA A 511 3.75 22.40 -20.56
N ALA A 512 2.61 22.29 -19.85
CA ALA A 512 1.83 21.05 -19.78
C ALA A 512 1.33 20.56 -21.15
N ALA A 513 1.03 21.47 -22.08
CA ALA A 513 0.63 21.11 -23.45
C ALA A 513 1.77 20.50 -24.28
N ARG A 514 3.03 20.76 -23.90
CA ARG A 514 4.24 20.21 -24.55
C ARG A 514 4.75 18.93 -23.88
N ALA A 515 4.24 18.60 -22.70
CA ALA A 515 4.56 17.40 -21.97
C ALA A 515 4.05 16.13 -22.69
N SER A 516 4.82 15.05 -22.60
CA SER A 516 4.48 13.72 -23.09
C SER A 516 4.24 12.70 -21.96
N GLY A 517 4.70 13.00 -20.74
CA GLY A 517 4.56 12.16 -19.55
C GLY A 517 3.11 11.89 -19.13
N SER A 518 2.91 10.75 -18.47
CA SER A 518 1.65 10.39 -17.81
C SER A 518 1.42 11.18 -16.52
N PHE A 519 2.51 11.69 -15.93
CA PHE A 519 2.48 12.60 -14.80
C PHE A 519 3.09 13.95 -15.16
N LEU A 520 2.59 15.00 -14.51
CA LEU A 520 3.17 16.34 -14.55
C LEU A 520 3.67 16.69 -13.15
N LEU A 521 4.93 17.09 -13.04
CA LEU A 521 5.51 17.57 -11.79
C LEU A 521 5.84 19.05 -11.93
N LYS A 522 5.20 19.92 -11.14
CA LYS A 522 5.63 21.32 -11.05
C LYS A 522 6.79 21.43 -10.06
N MET A 523 7.92 21.97 -10.52
CA MET A 523 9.07 22.35 -9.68
C MET A 523 9.31 23.85 -9.78
N ASP A 524 9.67 24.47 -8.66
CA ASP A 524 10.05 25.88 -8.61
C ASP A 524 11.57 26.00 -8.87
N ASP A 525 11.98 27.08 -9.55
CA ASP A 525 13.35 27.24 -10.07
C ASP A 525 14.40 27.62 -9.01
N ASP A 526 14.00 27.85 -7.75
CA ASP A 526 14.91 28.25 -6.67
C ASP A 526 14.89 27.38 -5.41
N ASP A 527 14.11 26.31 -5.40
CA ASP A 527 14.06 25.38 -4.27
C ASP A 527 15.05 24.22 -4.42
N TRP A 528 15.37 23.54 -3.31
CA TRP A 528 16.17 22.33 -3.35
C TRP A 528 15.30 21.09 -3.27
N TYR A 529 15.66 20.10 -4.08
CA TYR A 529 14.99 18.80 -4.14
C TYR A 529 16.01 17.69 -3.87
N GLY A 530 15.63 16.75 -3.02
CA GLY A 530 16.41 15.55 -2.74
C GLY A 530 16.45 14.61 -3.95
N PRO A 531 17.43 13.71 -4.05
CA PRO A 531 17.58 12.80 -5.19
C PRO A 531 16.42 11.82 -5.36
N ASP A 532 15.71 11.48 -4.28
CA ASP A 532 14.56 10.56 -4.31
C ASP A 532 13.22 11.29 -4.29
N PHE A 533 13.20 12.62 -4.48
CA PHE A 533 11.99 13.42 -4.33
C PHE A 533 10.88 12.96 -5.29
N LEU A 534 11.18 12.79 -6.58
CA LEU A 534 10.19 12.31 -7.55
C LEU A 534 9.76 10.86 -7.27
N SER A 535 10.70 9.97 -6.94
CA SER A 535 10.37 8.56 -6.67
C SER A 535 9.52 8.40 -5.40
N ASP A 536 9.72 9.24 -4.37
CA ASP A 536 8.84 9.30 -3.20
C ASP A 536 7.41 9.75 -3.56
N LEU A 537 7.26 10.73 -4.45
CA LEU A 537 5.93 11.19 -4.89
C LEU A 537 5.20 10.12 -5.71
N LEU A 538 5.91 9.42 -6.61
CA LEU A 538 5.37 8.32 -7.40
C LEU A 538 5.00 7.12 -6.51
N LEU A 539 5.83 6.81 -5.52
CA LEU A 539 5.54 5.78 -4.53
C LEU A 539 4.32 6.16 -3.68
N ALA A 540 4.22 7.43 -3.26
CA ALA A 540 3.05 7.94 -2.57
C ALA A 540 1.78 7.90 -3.41
N HIS A 541 1.89 8.13 -4.73
CA HIS A 541 0.76 7.96 -5.64
C HIS A 541 0.28 6.49 -5.70
N SER A 542 1.20 5.51 -5.73
CA SER A 542 0.83 4.10 -5.87
C SER A 542 0.01 3.60 -4.68
N TYR A 543 0.44 3.93 -3.45
CA TYR A 543 -0.26 3.47 -2.23
C TYR A 543 -1.47 4.33 -1.86
N SER A 544 -1.42 5.66 -2.03
CA SER A 544 -2.53 6.54 -1.62
C SER A 544 -3.66 6.63 -2.64
N GLY A 545 -3.37 6.31 -3.90
CA GLY A 545 -4.30 6.43 -5.00
C GLY A 545 -4.67 7.87 -5.39
N ALA A 546 -4.07 8.90 -4.76
CA ALA A 546 -4.44 10.29 -4.96
C ALA A 546 -4.05 10.82 -6.35
N GLN A 547 -4.92 11.61 -6.99
CA GLN A 547 -4.65 12.22 -8.29
C GLN A 547 -3.57 13.29 -8.21
N VAL A 548 -3.47 13.98 -7.07
CA VAL A 548 -2.37 14.89 -6.76
C VAL A 548 -1.63 14.41 -5.54
N VAL A 549 -0.31 14.39 -5.66
CA VAL A 549 0.61 14.11 -4.56
C VAL A 549 1.59 15.27 -4.46
N GLY A 550 1.94 15.66 -3.25
CA GLY A 550 2.97 16.64 -3.02
C GLY A 550 3.42 16.63 -1.58
N THR A 551 4.17 17.65 -1.20
CA THR A 551 4.67 17.77 0.16
C THR A 551 4.38 19.15 0.74
N VAL A 552 4.75 19.36 1.99
CA VAL A 552 4.69 20.63 2.70
C VAL A 552 6.13 21.08 2.96
N PRO A 553 6.42 22.40 3.00
CA PRO A 553 7.75 22.89 3.35
C PRO A 553 8.01 22.64 4.84
N GLU A 554 8.51 21.44 5.16
CA GLU A 554 9.03 21.07 6.48
C GLU A 554 10.38 21.73 6.71
N PHE A 555 11.25 21.74 5.69
CA PHE A 555 12.50 22.49 5.73
C PHE A 555 12.37 23.80 4.95
N VAL A 556 12.75 24.91 5.59
CA VAL A 556 12.75 26.24 5.00
C VAL A 556 14.10 26.89 5.25
N TYR A 557 14.78 27.34 4.20
CA TYR A 557 16.00 28.12 4.32
C TYR A 557 15.71 29.61 4.12
N LEU A 558 15.87 30.37 5.20
CA LEU A 558 15.65 31.81 5.28
C LEU A 558 16.93 32.55 4.86
N THR A 559 17.09 32.79 3.55
CA THR A 559 18.34 33.32 2.97
C THR A 559 18.71 34.70 3.52
N SER A 560 17.73 35.53 3.88
CA SER A 560 17.98 36.90 4.38
C SER A 560 18.63 36.94 5.76
N ILE A 561 18.57 35.86 6.54
CA ILE A 561 19.14 35.78 7.89
C ILE A 561 20.04 34.56 8.09
N ASP A 562 20.31 33.81 7.02
CA ASP A 562 21.15 32.61 7.02
C ASP A 562 20.72 31.58 8.08
N VAL A 563 19.45 31.16 8.04
CA VAL A 563 18.87 30.19 8.98
C VAL A 563 18.07 29.12 8.25
N THR A 564 18.34 27.85 8.54
CA THR A 564 17.44 26.74 8.17
C THR A 564 16.50 26.43 9.32
N VAL A 565 15.22 26.26 9.01
CA VAL A 565 14.14 25.96 9.95
C VAL A 565 13.52 24.62 9.57
N HIS A 566 13.40 23.72 10.55
CA HIS A 566 12.58 22.51 10.45
C HIS A 566 11.26 22.74 11.19
N ARG A 567 10.15 22.74 10.46
CA ARG A 567 8.81 23.09 10.92
C ARG A 567 8.04 21.83 11.32
N ARG A 568 7.19 21.96 12.33
CA ARG A 568 6.25 20.90 12.68
C ARG A 568 5.07 20.91 11.70
N GLN A 569 4.95 19.86 10.90
CA GLN A 569 3.83 19.67 9.98
C GLN A 569 3.17 18.30 10.22
N VAL A 570 1.93 18.17 9.76
CA VAL A 570 1.27 16.86 9.66
C VAL A 570 1.50 16.37 8.23
N THR A 571 2.12 15.20 8.12
CA THR A 571 2.51 14.53 6.88
C THR A 571 1.76 13.20 6.76
N GLU A 572 1.97 12.52 5.63
CA GLU A 572 1.42 11.20 5.33
C GLU A 572 -0.11 11.12 5.47
N GLN A 573 -0.83 12.02 4.80
CA GLN A 573 -2.29 12.07 4.92
C GLN A 573 -2.98 12.61 3.67
N ILE A 574 -4.25 12.24 3.54
CA ILE A 574 -5.19 12.93 2.65
C ILE A 574 -5.43 14.34 3.18
N THR A 575 -5.40 15.31 2.28
CA THR A 575 -5.49 16.73 2.62
C THR A 575 -6.18 17.50 1.51
N SER A 576 -6.42 18.79 1.75
CA SER A 576 -6.84 19.75 0.73
C SER A 576 -5.69 20.57 0.09
N PHE A 577 -4.44 20.34 0.52
CA PHE A 577 -3.33 21.23 0.16
C PHE A 577 -1.94 20.57 0.26
N VAL A 578 -1.14 20.80 -0.79
CA VAL A 578 0.32 20.60 -0.88
C VAL A 578 0.99 21.86 -1.44
N ALA A 579 2.29 21.99 -1.23
CA ALA A 579 3.09 23.13 -1.65
C ALA A 579 3.18 23.21 -3.18
N GLY A 580 3.10 24.43 -3.71
CA GLY A 580 3.02 24.68 -5.15
C GLY A 580 4.19 24.12 -5.97
N GLY A 581 5.42 24.25 -5.49
CA GLY A 581 6.61 23.69 -6.13
C GLY A 581 6.77 22.17 -5.98
N THR A 582 5.72 21.47 -5.53
CA THR A 582 5.79 20.03 -5.22
C THR A 582 4.63 19.22 -5.80
N ILE A 583 3.80 19.85 -6.63
CA ILE A 583 2.59 19.23 -7.18
C ILE A 583 3.00 18.22 -8.26
N LEU A 584 2.91 16.94 -7.93
CA LEU A 584 2.81 15.84 -8.89
C LEU A 584 1.34 15.57 -9.16
N VAL A 585 0.94 15.51 -10.42
CA VAL A 585 -0.43 15.22 -10.82
C VAL A 585 -0.49 14.23 -11.98
N GLU A 586 -1.48 13.33 -11.95
CA GLU A 586 -1.85 12.58 -13.14
C GLU A 586 -2.25 13.56 -14.26
N ARG A 587 -1.66 13.40 -15.45
CA ARG A 587 -1.98 14.27 -16.59
C ARG A 587 -3.46 14.22 -16.95
N SER A 588 -4.09 13.06 -16.84
CA SER A 588 -5.54 12.90 -17.06
C SER A 588 -6.37 13.73 -16.08
N ALA A 589 -6.01 13.73 -14.79
CA ALA A 589 -6.66 14.54 -13.77
C ALA A 589 -6.44 16.05 -14.01
N PHE A 590 -5.23 16.44 -14.39
CA PHE A 590 -4.92 17.82 -14.78
C PHE A 590 -5.81 18.31 -15.94
N GLN A 591 -5.96 17.47 -16.97
CA GLN A 591 -6.82 17.77 -18.12
C GLN A 591 -8.31 17.80 -17.74
N ALA A 592 -8.77 16.87 -16.90
CA ALA A 592 -10.16 16.78 -16.48
C ALA A 592 -10.66 18.04 -15.74
N VAL A 593 -9.77 18.73 -15.02
CA VAL A 593 -10.10 19.97 -14.28
C VAL A 593 -9.78 21.26 -15.06
N GLY A 594 -9.32 21.14 -16.32
CA GLY A 594 -9.01 22.28 -17.18
C GLY A 594 -7.65 22.94 -16.92
N GLY A 595 -6.74 22.27 -16.21
CA GLY A 595 -5.39 22.76 -15.92
C GLY A 595 -5.34 23.95 -14.94
N PHE A 596 -4.28 24.75 -15.04
CA PHE A 596 -4.12 25.94 -14.21
C PHE A 596 -5.01 27.08 -14.70
N ARG A 597 -5.68 27.78 -13.77
CA ARG A 597 -6.39 29.02 -14.13
C ARG A 597 -5.38 30.08 -14.62
N PRO A 598 -5.74 30.95 -15.59
CA PRO A 598 -4.89 32.04 -16.08
C PRO A 598 -4.79 33.17 -15.04
N LEU A 599 -4.11 32.89 -13.92
CA LEU A 599 -3.92 33.79 -12.79
C LEU A 599 -2.44 34.12 -12.60
N ARG A 600 -2.16 35.32 -12.09
CA ARG A 600 -0.79 35.76 -11.77
C ARG A 600 -0.27 35.22 -10.44
N ARG A 601 -1.17 34.88 -9.51
CA ARG A 601 -0.88 34.40 -8.16
C ARG A 601 -1.93 33.38 -7.74
N SER A 602 -1.60 32.59 -6.73
CA SER A 602 -2.47 31.54 -6.18
C SER A 602 -2.94 30.50 -7.20
N VAL A 603 -2.16 30.34 -8.28
CA VAL A 603 -2.41 29.37 -9.36
C VAL A 603 -2.52 27.96 -8.80
N ASP A 604 -1.57 27.59 -7.93
CA ASP A 604 -1.47 26.27 -7.30
C ASP A 604 -2.65 25.98 -6.36
N THR A 605 -3.08 26.97 -5.58
CA THR A 605 -4.24 26.84 -4.67
C THR A 605 -5.53 26.63 -5.46
N GLN A 606 -5.74 27.42 -6.52
CA GLN A 606 -6.94 27.34 -7.34
C GLN A 606 -7.03 26.04 -8.13
N PHE A 607 -5.90 25.50 -8.57
CA PHE A 607 -5.84 24.16 -9.18
C PHE A 607 -6.28 23.07 -8.20
N GLN A 608 -5.75 23.10 -6.97
CA GLN A 608 -6.09 22.13 -5.93
C GLN A 608 -7.56 22.23 -5.50
N GLU A 609 -8.13 23.44 -5.45
CA GLU A 609 -9.58 23.64 -5.22
C GLU A 609 -10.42 23.04 -6.35
N ALA A 610 -10.03 23.27 -7.62
CA ALA A 610 -10.74 22.71 -8.77
C ALA A 610 -10.71 21.17 -8.79
N LEU A 611 -9.56 20.58 -8.44
CA LEU A 611 -9.43 19.13 -8.30
C LEU A 611 -10.38 18.56 -7.24
N GLN A 612 -10.42 19.17 -6.05
CA GLN A 612 -11.32 18.74 -4.98
C GLN A 612 -12.79 18.90 -5.38
N ALA A 613 -13.14 20.00 -6.06
CA ALA A 613 -14.49 20.23 -6.56
C ALA A 613 -14.91 19.17 -7.61
N ALA A 614 -13.96 18.61 -8.35
CA ALA A 614 -14.18 17.50 -9.27
C ALA A 614 -14.19 16.11 -8.59
N GLY A 615 -14.07 16.06 -7.26
CA GLY A 615 -14.01 14.81 -6.49
C GLY A 615 -12.64 14.15 -6.46
N GLY A 616 -11.59 14.84 -6.92
CA GLY A 616 -10.22 14.36 -6.87
C GLY A 616 -9.61 14.46 -5.48
N GLN A 617 -8.66 13.58 -5.21
CA GLN A 617 -8.00 13.40 -3.93
C GLN A 617 -6.57 13.95 -3.98
N ILE A 618 -6.16 14.60 -2.88
CA ILE A 618 -4.80 15.12 -2.69
C ILE A 618 -4.15 14.39 -1.51
N TYR A 619 -2.96 13.83 -1.72
CA TYR A 619 -2.15 13.23 -0.67
C TYR A 619 -0.89 14.06 -0.40
N ARG A 620 -0.57 14.25 0.87
CA ARG A 620 0.65 14.92 1.32
C ARG A 620 1.61 13.89 1.91
N THR A 621 2.78 13.72 1.30
CA THR A 621 3.87 12.88 1.80
C THR A 621 4.78 13.66 2.78
N HIS A 622 5.85 13.03 3.27
CA HIS A 622 6.90 13.70 4.04
C HIS A 622 7.60 14.83 3.25
N GLY A 623 8.15 15.82 3.96
CA GLY A 623 8.82 17.00 3.40
C GLY A 623 10.34 16.99 3.48
N LEU A 624 10.94 15.90 3.97
CA LEU A 624 12.39 15.81 4.11
C LEU A 624 13.14 15.78 2.77
N GLY A 625 12.47 15.51 1.64
CA GLY A 625 13.05 15.57 0.30
C GLY A 625 12.97 16.96 -0.36
N TYR A 626 12.54 18.00 0.36
CA TYR A 626 12.29 19.33 -0.19
C TYR A 626 12.69 20.43 0.80
N ILE A 627 13.48 21.41 0.33
CA ILE A 627 13.81 22.61 1.11
C ILE A 627 13.33 23.83 0.33
N LEU A 628 12.38 24.54 0.93
CA LEU A 628 11.91 25.82 0.41
C LEU A 628 12.97 26.90 0.61
N ARG A 629 13.39 27.57 -0.46
CA ARG A 629 14.18 28.79 -0.39
C ARG A 629 13.26 29.98 -0.10
N ARG A 630 13.57 30.73 0.95
CA ARG A 630 12.79 31.90 1.32
C ARG A 630 13.65 33.13 1.52
N GLY A 631 13.48 34.09 0.62
CA GLY A 631 14.03 35.45 0.72
C GLY A 631 12.98 36.48 1.14
N PRO A 632 13.20 37.79 0.88
CA PRO A 632 12.23 38.84 1.18
C PRO A 632 10.89 38.58 0.47
N ALA A 633 9.77 38.68 1.19
CA ALA A 633 8.44 38.28 0.70
C ALA A 633 8.00 38.98 -0.61
N ALA A 634 8.53 40.18 -0.90
CA ALA A 634 8.26 40.92 -2.15
C ALA A 634 8.75 40.20 -3.42
N ASN A 635 9.74 39.31 -3.28
CA ASN A 635 10.33 38.58 -4.40
C ASN A 635 9.68 37.22 -4.64
N HIS A 636 8.64 36.88 -3.86
CA HIS A 636 8.01 35.57 -3.85
C HIS A 636 6.51 35.68 -4.17
N THR A 637 5.97 34.66 -4.86
CA THR A 637 4.53 34.54 -5.14
C THR A 637 3.72 34.29 -3.87
N TRP A 638 4.33 33.61 -2.89
CA TRP A 638 3.81 33.47 -1.53
C TRP A 638 4.30 34.63 -0.65
N GLN A 639 3.41 35.33 0.06
CA GLN A 639 3.75 36.57 0.78
C GLN A 639 3.81 36.45 2.31
N GLU A 640 4.01 35.25 2.87
CA GLU A 640 4.18 35.11 4.33
C GLU A 640 5.46 35.79 4.87
N PRO A 641 5.38 36.58 5.95
CA PRO A 641 6.56 37.17 6.59
C PRO A 641 7.52 36.12 7.14
N ILE A 642 8.83 36.44 7.17
CA ILE A 642 9.88 35.55 7.70
C ILE A 642 9.58 35.11 9.15
N GLY A 643 9.03 36.01 9.97
CA GLY A 643 8.67 35.72 11.37
C GLY A 643 7.69 34.56 11.54
N THR A 644 6.81 34.29 10.55
CA THR A 644 5.85 33.19 10.59
C THR A 644 6.55 31.83 10.60
N PHE A 645 7.67 31.69 9.89
CA PHE A 645 8.46 30.46 9.84
C PHE A 645 9.20 30.20 11.16
N LEU A 646 9.65 31.27 11.82
CA LEU A 646 10.35 31.19 13.10
C LEU A 646 9.41 30.83 14.26
N GLN A 647 8.13 31.22 14.23
CA GLN A 647 7.19 30.94 15.32
C GLN A 647 6.69 29.49 15.39
N ARG A 648 6.79 28.73 14.29
CA ARG A 648 6.27 27.35 14.18
C ARG A 648 7.39 26.33 13.91
N ASN A 649 8.58 26.58 14.45
CA ASN A 649 9.72 25.68 14.28
C ASN A 649 9.77 24.59 15.36
N ARG A 650 10.25 23.41 14.93
CA ARG A 650 10.66 22.31 15.80
C ARG A 650 12.13 22.44 16.16
N GLN A 651 12.95 22.75 15.15
CA GLN A 651 14.39 22.97 15.25
C GLN A 651 14.79 24.10 14.29
N GLN A 652 15.89 24.77 14.60
CA GLN A 652 16.49 25.79 13.75
C GLN A 652 18.01 25.75 13.85
N TRP A 653 18.68 26.10 12.76
CA TRP A 653 20.14 26.13 12.69
C TRP A 653 20.60 27.36 11.93
N ARG A 654 21.77 27.90 12.30
CA ARG A 654 22.48 28.89 11.49
C ARG A 654 23.11 28.21 10.28
N GLY A 655 23.13 28.90 9.15
CA GLY A 655 23.59 28.38 7.88
C GLY A 655 22.51 27.59 7.14
N PHE A 656 22.82 27.24 5.89
CA PHE A 656 22.11 26.20 5.16
C PHE A 656 22.41 24.83 5.78
N ARG A 657 21.39 24.17 6.35
CA ARG A 657 21.48 22.86 7.01
C ARG A 657 20.50 21.85 6.41
N PRO A 658 20.85 21.18 5.31
CA PRO A 658 20.04 20.11 4.75
C PRO A 658 20.05 18.86 5.65
N ASN A 659 18.94 18.11 5.64
CA ASN A 659 18.86 16.81 6.30
C ASN A 659 19.58 15.71 5.49
N ALA A 660 19.68 14.49 6.03
CA ALA A 660 20.45 13.41 5.41
C ALA A 660 19.87 12.95 4.06
N LEU A 661 18.54 13.03 3.87
CA LEU A 661 17.88 12.60 2.64
C LEU A 661 18.10 13.54 1.46
N MET A 662 18.55 14.78 1.70
CA MET A 662 18.86 15.73 0.63
C MET A 662 20.11 15.37 -0.15
N ALA A 663 21.04 14.59 0.45
CA ALA A 663 22.33 14.23 -0.13
C ALA A 663 23.06 15.44 -0.76
N LEU A 664 23.12 16.54 -0.01
CA LEU A 664 23.79 17.79 -0.39
C LEU A 664 25.06 17.97 0.45
N ASP A 665 25.95 18.85 0.01
CA ASP A 665 27.08 19.28 0.84
C ASP A 665 26.56 19.86 2.17
N GLY A 666 27.08 19.34 3.28
CA GLY A 666 26.62 19.69 4.63
C GLY A 666 25.46 18.84 5.16
N SER A 667 24.92 17.89 4.38
CA SER A 667 24.06 16.83 4.91
C SER A 667 24.87 15.92 5.85
N PRO A 668 24.31 15.45 6.97
CA PRO A 668 24.93 14.38 7.74
C PRO A 668 25.10 13.13 6.89
N LEU A 669 26.12 12.31 7.19
CA LEU A 669 26.23 10.99 6.60
C LEU A 669 24.96 10.17 6.91
N PRO A 670 24.50 9.35 5.95
CA PRO A 670 23.29 8.57 6.08
C PRO A 670 23.20 7.80 7.39
#